data_AF-A0A8H3FI94-F1
#
_entry.id   AF-A0A8H3FI94-F1
#
_cell.length_a   1.000
_cell.length_b   1.000
_cell.length_c   1.000
_cell.angle_alpha   90.00
_cell.angle_beta   90.00
_cell.angle_gamma   90.00
#
_symmetry.space_group_name_H-M   'P 1'
#
loop_
_entity.id
_entity.type
_entity.pdbx_description
1 polymer ?
#
loop_
_entity_poly.entity_id
_entity_poly.type
_entity_poly.pdbx_seq_one_letter_code
_entity_poly.pdbx_strand_id
1 'polypeptide(L)'
;MSGHSQKNASESNPLEPTTSLLPNSAVGQLEALVHPQNLVAPDDSAVTKAEKYERHAATDQFEESQPKRVKLDLAPDENDHGQTHTGHERRKGVAPIKAEFLIQQPGQAANGFVGADDDAAEGAAHLPDARERGSKRKEKSKGQNTNRQFGSSRDAIGLCQSRAHSSEFSPRECRFGSGCKFEHDLRRYLKEWKREDLQTFGGLCPVWDLKGTCDMGWKCRFVGSHMAEEAVDDGSKELVLVEKAGGSKQSGGSIFADDEILNVVSTQAKADLMKRKMKTPKADKYNQWLESSNQTVQEQDHQIKRDDANGAGTPTEVFDEDARQENRARYTEPPFLPSEKRTLYFGPETPLLAPLTTQGNMPFRRLCIGFGAQITYSEMAMSMPLIQGQKSEWALMRAHGSEAAPPNYNGKSVVNVYDNSKDSRFGAQIAAKKAWQALKTTELLTLLCPQLRVIDLNCGCPIDLVYRTGAGSALLDRASKLESILRGMNAVSNEIPVTVKIRMGTKDNKPTADSLVERLVNGGQASYESGLGPCGVAAITLHGRSRQQRYTRSADWGYISDCAALVQRYNDQSDDLSDTVQEADESKQPASGKVYFIGNGDCYSHTDYEQHIQEAKVDSVMVARGALVKPWIFEEIEKGQYIDKSASERLGMIEQYVRYGLEAWGSDEVGVGQTRRFLLEWLSFAYRYVPVGILEYLPPRLQDRPPAWRGRNELETLLGSDNYKDWIKISEMFLGPAHKDFNFAPKHKSNSYEIEAEG
;
A
#
# COMPACT_ATOMS: atom_id res chain seq x y z
N MET A 1 9.40 -65.92 -27.09
CA MET A 1 9.66 -66.71 -25.87
C MET A 1 9.37 -65.79 -24.68
N SER A 2 8.48 -66.00 -23.69
CA SER A 2 7.77 -67.16 -23.09
C SER A 2 8.29 -67.49 -21.67
N GLY A 3 7.42 -67.36 -20.65
CA GLY A 3 7.73 -67.58 -19.21
C GLY A 3 7.84 -66.27 -18.40
N HIS A 4 6.95 -65.82 -17.49
CA HIS A 4 5.63 -66.25 -16.97
C HIS A 4 5.58 -66.85 -15.53
N SER A 5 5.22 -66.03 -14.52
CA SER A 5 4.52 -66.33 -13.23
C SER A 5 4.27 -64.99 -12.49
N GLN A 6 3.04 -64.48 -12.23
CA GLN A 6 1.99 -64.86 -11.24
C GLN A 6 2.45 -64.74 -9.76
N LYS A 7 1.74 -64.12 -8.79
CA LYS A 7 0.39 -63.45 -8.64
C LYS A 7 0.44 -62.48 -7.41
N ASN A 8 -0.54 -61.70 -6.90
CA ASN A 8 -2.01 -61.45 -7.01
C ASN A 8 -2.25 -59.91 -6.72
N ALA A 9 -3.38 -59.19 -6.93
CA ALA A 9 -4.79 -59.20 -6.43
C ALA A 9 -4.99 -58.92 -4.91
N SER A 10 -5.91 -58.06 -4.43
CA SER A 10 -6.96 -57.16 -5.01
C SER A 10 -7.19 -55.94 -4.06
N GLU A 11 -7.77 -54.76 -4.37
CA GLU A 11 -9.01 -54.34 -5.07
C GLU A 11 -10.33 -54.87 -4.46
N SER A 12 -11.45 -54.14 -4.34
CA SER A 12 -11.76 -52.68 -4.44
C SER A 12 -13.21 -52.38 -3.94
N ASN A 13 -13.61 -51.09 -3.80
CA ASN A 13 -15.02 -50.56 -3.84
C ASN A 13 -16.01 -50.94 -2.69
N PRO A 14 -17.26 -50.40 -2.63
CA PRO A 14 -17.73 -49.02 -2.90
C PRO A 14 -18.82 -48.45 -1.91
N LEU A 15 -19.08 -47.14 -2.03
CA LEU A 15 -20.35 -46.36 -1.93
C LEU A 15 -21.49 -46.63 -0.88
N GLU A 16 -22.09 -45.51 -0.46
CA GLU A 16 -23.28 -45.28 0.40
C GLU A 16 -24.64 -45.80 -0.17
N PRO A 17 -25.72 -46.02 0.64
CA PRO A 17 -26.64 -44.91 0.99
C PRO A 17 -27.55 -44.99 2.27
N THR A 18 -27.87 -43.80 2.79
CA THR A 18 -29.19 -43.35 3.37
C THR A 18 -29.76 -43.81 4.74
N THR A 19 -30.52 -42.85 5.32
CA THR A 19 -31.71 -42.93 6.21
C THR A 19 -31.55 -42.67 7.72
N SER A 20 -32.39 -41.74 8.21
CA SER A 20 -32.44 -41.16 9.57
C SER A 20 -33.27 -42.00 10.56
N LEU A 21 -32.92 -41.94 11.86
CA LEU A 21 -33.87 -42.05 12.97
C LEU A 21 -33.51 -41.08 14.13
N LEU A 22 -34.54 -40.36 14.63
CA LEU A 22 -34.63 -39.84 16.00
C LEU A 22 -35.51 -40.80 16.81
N PRO A 23 -35.42 -40.84 18.16
CA PRO A 23 -36.42 -40.09 18.94
C PRO A 23 -35.99 -39.59 20.35
N ASN A 24 -36.69 -38.55 20.84
CA ASN A 24 -37.34 -38.32 22.16
C ASN A 24 -36.77 -38.86 23.50
N SER A 25 -37.12 -38.34 24.70
CA SER A 25 -37.50 -36.99 25.20
C SER A 25 -37.91 -37.05 26.70
N ALA A 26 -37.42 -36.14 27.56
CA ALA A 26 -38.02 -35.77 28.87
C ALA A 26 -37.48 -34.36 29.26
N VAL A 27 -38.27 -33.31 29.50
CA VAL A 27 -39.11 -33.01 30.70
C VAL A 27 -38.29 -32.92 32.00
N GLY A 28 -38.16 -31.78 32.69
CA GLY A 28 -38.50 -30.38 32.34
C GLY A 28 -38.84 -29.49 33.55
N GLN A 29 -38.58 -28.17 33.43
CA GLN A 29 -39.06 -27.07 34.33
C GLN A 29 -38.51 -27.07 35.79
N LEU A 30 -38.51 -25.98 36.57
CA LEU A 30 -38.51 -24.52 36.32
C LEU A 30 -38.04 -23.82 37.61
N GLU A 31 -37.36 -22.68 37.52
CA GLU A 31 -37.71 -21.48 38.31
C GLU A 31 -37.04 -20.22 37.73
N ALA A 32 -37.48 -19.04 38.16
CA ALA A 32 -37.14 -17.76 37.55
C ALA A 32 -36.67 -16.73 38.58
N LEU A 33 -35.90 -15.73 38.14
CA LEU A 33 -35.83 -14.41 38.77
C LEU A 33 -35.43 -13.34 37.74
N VAL A 34 -35.65 -12.07 38.07
CA VAL A 34 -35.99 -11.02 37.08
C VAL A 34 -35.33 -9.68 37.39
N HIS A 35 -34.88 -8.98 36.33
CA HIS A 35 -34.47 -7.56 36.29
C HIS A 35 -33.20 -7.15 37.10
N PRO A 36 -32.65 -5.93 36.89
CA PRO A 36 -32.97 -4.90 35.89
C PRO A 36 -31.81 -4.51 34.96
N GLN A 37 -32.12 -3.64 33.98
CA GLN A 37 -31.13 -2.83 33.25
C GLN A 37 -30.50 -1.79 34.18
N ASN A 38 -29.34 -1.23 33.82
CA ASN A 38 -28.88 0.03 34.41
C ASN A 38 -28.21 0.94 33.37
N LEU A 39 -28.41 2.25 33.54
CA LEU A 39 -27.99 3.29 32.62
C LEU A 39 -26.58 3.79 32.96
N VAL A 40 -25.82 4.21 31.95
CA VAL A 40 -24.56 4.93 32.15
C VAL A 40 -24.79 6.41 31.84
N ALA A 41 -24.61 7.25 32.86
CA ALA A 41 -24.48 8.70 32.72
C ALA A 41 -23.02 9.10 33.04
N PRO A 42 -22.49 10.19 32.46
CA PRO A 42 -21.15 10.67 32.74
C PRO A 42 -21.11 11.52 34.03
N ASP A 43 -19.93 11.64 34.65
CA ASP A 43 -19.20 12.92 34.75
C ASP A 43 -17.84 12.80 35.49
N ASP A 44 -16.98 13.80 35.25
CA ASP A 44 -15.82 14.27 36.02
C ASP A 44 -14.91 13.29 36.80
N SER A 45 -13.74 13.01 36.20
CA SER A 45 -12.52 12.64 36.94
C SER A 45 -11.65 13.89 37.20
N ALA A 46 -11.69 14.42 38.43
CA ALA A 46 -10.90 15.60 38.81
C ALA A 46 -9.38 15.34 38.86
N VAL A 47 -8.58 16.36 38.51
CA VAL A 47 -7.11 16.26 38.41
C VAL A 47 -6.43 16.79 39.68
N THR A 48 -5.64 15.97 40.35
CA THR A 48 -4.77 16.39 41.46
C THR A 48 -3.39 16.84 40.98
N LYS A 49 -2.90 17.94 41.59
CA LYS A 49 -1.49 18.31 41.68
C LYS A 49 -0.90 17.60 42.91
N ALA A 50 0.40 17.48 43.16
CA ALA A 50 1.59 18.07 42.53
C ALA A 50 2.73 17.00 42.49
N GLU A 51 4.05 17.21 42.52
CA GLU A 51 4.94 18.33 42.91
C GLU A 51 6.11 18.52 41.91
N LYS A 52 6.90 19.59 42.12
CA LYS A 52 8.24 19.71 41.53
C LYS A 52 9.27 19.08 42.46
N TYR A 53 10.35 18.52 41.91
CA TYR A 53 11.61 18.40 42.63
C TYR A 53 12.75 19.00 41.80
N GLU A 54 13.64 19.71 42.46
CA GLU A 54 14.79 20.39 41.86
C GLU A 54 15.96 19.42 41.77
N ARG A 55 16.76 19.51 40.70
CA ARG A 55 17.98 18.72 40.55
C ARG A 55 19.18 19.56 40.95
N HIS A 56 19.77 19.26 42.10
CA HIS A 56 21.12 19.73 42.42
C HIS A 56 22.13 19.14 41.44
N ALA A 57 23.14 19.93 41.09
CA ALA A 57 24.28 19.45 40.32
C ALA A 57 25.26 18.73 41.25
N ALA A 58 25.70 17.54 40.85
CA ALA A 58 26.90 16.90 41.33
C ALA A 58 27.78 16.62 40.11
N THR A 59 29.04 17.05 40.16
CA THR A 59 30.05 16.78 39.14
C THR A 59 30.89 15.60 39.56
N ASP A 60 30.83 14.51 38.80
CA ASP A 60 31.85 13.46 38.84
C ASP A 60 32.55 13.36 37.49
N GLN A 61 33.85 13.06 37.53
CA GLN A 61 34.72 12.97 36.37
C GLN A 61 35.00 11.50 36.06
N PHE A 62 34.65 11.07 34.86
CA PHE A 62 35.19 9.84 34.26
C PHE A 62 35.68 10.16 32.85
N GLU A 63 36.96 9.88 32.58
CA GLU A 63 37.54 9.94 31.25
C GLU A 63 37.28 8.62 30.54
N GLU A 64 36.67 8.65 29.35
CA GLU A 64 36.65 7.50 28.44
C GLU A 64 36.96 7.98 27.01
N SER A 65 37.84 7.25 26.34
CA SER A 65 38.55 7.75 25.15
C SER A 65 37.73 7.61 23.86
N GLN A 66 37.33 8.74 23.27
CA GLN A 66 36.69 8.74 21.95
C GLN A 66 37.71 8.45 20.84
N PRO A 67 37.46 7.48 19.93
CA PRO A 67 38.12 7.48 18.63
C PRO A 67 37.68 8.74 17.86
N LYS A 68 38.64 9.48 17.31
CA LYS A 68 38.40 10.78 16.68
C LYS A 68 37.50 10.65 15.45
N ARG A 69 36.21 10.98 15.59
CA ARG A 69 35.37 11.36 14.44
C ARG A 69 36.05 12.52 13.72
N VAL A 70 36.45 12.32 12.46
CA VAL A 70 36.86 13.42 11.58
C VAL A 70 35.64 14.31 11.37
N LYS A 71 35.74 15.54 11.87
CA LYS A 71 34.69 16.54 11.79
C LYS A 71 34.73 17.16 10.39
N LEU A 72 34.06 16.50 9.43
CA LEU A 72 33.60 17.16 8.22
C LEU A 72 32.55 18.18 8.65
N ASP A 73 32.99 19.42 8.81
CA ASP A 73 32.08 20.55 9.01
C ASP A 73 31.18 20.71 7.80
N LEU A 74 29.89 20.98 8.05
CA LEU A 74 28.87 21.13 7.01
C LEU A 74 29.13 22.41 6.22
N ALA A 75 29.93 22.30 5.16
CA ALA A 75 29.93 23.23 4.05
C ALA A 75 28.52 23.34 3.42
N PRO A 76 28.19 24.45 2.75
CA PRO A 76 27.03 24.49 1.86
C PRO A 76 27.18 23.46 0.70
N ASP A 77 26.10 23.26 -0.08
CA ASP A 77 26.02 22.30 -1.20
C ASP A 77 27.02 22.62 -2.36
N GLU A 78 28.33 22.51 -2.16
CA GLU A 78 29.37 22.78 -3.19
C GLU A 78 29.68 21.55 -4.08
N ASN A 79 29.04 20.41 -3.83
CA ASN A 79 29.14 19.21 -4.66
C ASN A 79 28.11 19.13 -5.82
N ASP A 80 27.35 20.20 -6.13
CA ASP A 80 26.55 20.28 -7.38
C ASP A 80 27.42 20.71 -8.60
N HIS A 81 28.74 20.58 -8.51
CA HIS A 81 29.71 20.69 -9.61
C HIS A 81 29.84 19.39 -10.43
N GLY A 82 28.70 18.82 -10.83
CA GLY A 82 28.68 17.87 -11.95
C GLY A 82 29.18 18.56 -13.22
N GLN A 83 30.00 17.88 -14.02
CA GLN A 83 30.64 18.47 -15.20
C GLN A 83 29.61 18.85 -16.27
N THR A 84 29.24 20.13 -16.32
CA THR A 84 28.27 20.66 -17.28
C THR A 84 28.87 20.84 -18.67
N HIS A 85 28.66 19.84 -19.54
CA HIS A 85 28.97 19.93 -20.97
C HIS A 85 28.07 20.91 -21.78
N THR A 86 27.45 21.89 -21.11
CA THR A 86 26.85 23.12 -21.69
C THR A 86 26.94 24.25 -20.66
N GLY A 87 27.26 25.47 -21.10
CA GLY A 87 27.53 26.62 -20.21
C GLY A 87 26.29 27.31 -19.61
N HIS A 88 25.29 26.55 -19.13
CA HIS A 88 24.09 27.09 -18.50
C HIS A 88 24.01 26.68 -17.02
N GLU A 89 23.80 27.67 -16.15
CA GLU A 89 23.75 27.49 -14.70
C GLU A 89 22.36 27.06 -14.22
N ARG A 90 22.29 25.93 -13.49
CA ARG A 90 21.02 25.30 -13.08
C ARG A 90 20.29 26.10 -12.00
N ARG A 91 19.07 26.55 -12.30
CA ARG A 91 18.18 27.18 -11.32
C ARG A 91 17.51 26.11 -10.44
N LYS A 92 17.97 25.97 -9.20
CA LYS A 92 17.48 24.99 -8.21
C LYS A 92 15.96 25.12 -8.01
N GLY A 93 15.21 24.07 -8.37
CA GLY A 93 13.74 24.01 -8.20
C GLY A 93 12.91 24.57 -9.35
N VAL A 94 13.52 24.97 -10.47
CA VAL A 94 12.81 25.42 -11.69
C VAL A 94 13.13 24.47 -12.84
N ALA A 95 12.12 24.01 -13.57
CA ALA A 95 12.34 23.12 -14.72
C ALA A 95 12.95 23.92 -15.89
N PRO A 96 14.04 23.43 -16.51
CA PRO A 96 14.72 24.14 -17.59
C PRO A 96 13.97 23.95 -18.91
N ILE A 97 12.94 24.76 -19.15
CA ILE A 97 12.12 24.72 -20.38
C ILE A 97 12.67 25.71 -21.38
N LYS A 98 12.92 25.27 -22.62
CA LYS A 98 13.47 26.11 -23.69
C LYS A 98 12.60 27.34 -23.96
N ALA A 99 13.24 28.46 -24.22
CA ALA A 99 12.62 29.78 -24.31
C ALA A 99 11.40 29.86 -25.26
N GLU A 100 11.39 29.10 -26.36
CA GLU A 100 10.30 29.08 -27.33
C GLU A 100 9.00 28.41 -26.83
N PHE A 101 9.07 27.63 -25.74
CA PHE A 101 7.90 27.01 -25.08
C PHE A 101 7.44 27.78 -23.83
N LEU A 102 8.16 28.81 -23.38
CA LEU A 102 7.75 29.63 -22.23
C LEU A 102 6.60 30.59 -22.60
N ILE A 103 5.64 30.74 -21.68
CA ILE A 103 4.56 31.72 -21.80
C ILE A 103 4.96 32.98 -21.02
N GLN A 104 5.15 34.10 -21.75
CA GLN A 104 5.41 35.40 -21.14
C GLN A 104 4.14 35.93 -20.45
N GLN A 105 4.12 35.93 -19.11
CA GLN A 105 3.05 36.59 -18.35
C GLN A 105 3.29 38.11 -18.30
N PRO A 106 2.32 38.94 -18.72
CA PRO A 106 2.42 40.39 -18.60
C PRO A 106 2.58 40.82 -17.13
N GLY A 107 3.63 41.59 -16.83
CA GLY A 107 3.81 42.24 -15.53
C GLY A 107 4.63 41.47 -14.47
N GLN A 108 5.03 40.22 -14.71
CA GLN A 108 6.01 39.57 -13.81
C GLN A 108 7.43 40.10 -14.10
N ALA A 109 7.98 40.87 -13.16
CA ALA A 109 9.39 41.25 -13.18
C ALA A 109 10.28 40.01 -12.96
N ALA A 110 11.48 39.99 -13.56
CA ALA A 110 12.35 38.81 -13.66
C ALA A 110 12.97 38.30 -12.33
N ASN A 111 12.53 38.79 -11.17
CA ASN A 111 13.01 38.40 -9.85
C ASN A 111 11.87 37.83 -8.99
N GLY A 112 11.97 36.54 -8.63
CA GLY A 112 11.14 35.94 -7.58
C GLY A 112 10.00 35.03 -8.07
N PHE A 113 10.34 33.92 -8.75
CA PHE A 113 9.42 32.77 -8.82
C PHE A 113 9.30 32.14 -7.44
N VAL A 114 8.34 32.62 -6.63
CA VAL A 114 8.01 32.02 -5.33
C VAL A 114 7.23 30.73 -5.60
N GLY A 115 7.96 29.65 -5.84
CA GLY A 115 7.37 28.33 -6.05
C GLY A 115 6.45 27.95 -4.90
N ALA A 116 5.21 27.60 -5.21
CA ALA A 116 4.25 27.15 -4.20
C ALA A 116 4.74 25.87 -3.52
N ASP A 117 4.70 25.83 -2.19
CA ASP A 117 4.99 24.60 -1.43
C ASP A 117 3.82 23.61 -1.56
N ASP A 118 3.76 22.93 -2.70
CA ASP A 118 2.83 21.85 -3.01
C ASP A 118 2.82 20.75 -1.93
N ASP A 119 3.98 20.51 -1.32
CA ASP A 119 4.16 19.49 -0.29
C ASP A 119 3.64 19.98 1.08
N ALA A 120 3.35 21.27 1.29
CA ALA A 120 2.61 21.78 2.45
C ALA A 120 1.13 21.35 2.47
N ALA A 121 0.55 20.92 1.35
CA ALA A 121 -0.78 20.29 1.34
C ALA A 121 -0.77 18.91 2.02
N GLU A 122 0.34 18.16 1.89
CA GLU A 122 0.66 16.96 2.70
C GLU A 122 1.24 17.34 4.07
N GLY A 123 1.82 18.55 4.16
CA GLY A 123 2.57 19.10 5.28
C GLY A 123 1.81 20.13 6.11
N ALA A 124 0.80 19.66 6.85
CA ALA A 124 0.18 20.46 7.91
C ALA A 124 1.24 21.03 8.86
N ALA A 125 1.51 22.33 8.73
CA ALA A 125 2.69 22.96 9.31
C ALA A 125 2.67 22.97 10.85
N HIS A 126 3.78 22.58 11.45
CA HIS A 126 4.05 22.80 12.87
C HIS A 126 4.34 24.29 13.11
N LEU A 127 3.31 25.08 13.39
CA LEU A 127 3.51 26.32 14.14
C LEU A 127 3.78 25.97 15.61
N PRO A 128 4.88 26.43 16.22
CA PRO A 128 5.08 26.32 17.66
C PRO A 128 4.05 27.18 18.41
N ASP A 129 3.71 26.80 19.64
CA ASP A 129 2.63 27.42 20.41
C ASP A 129 3.07 28.73 21.09
N ALA A 130 3.36 29.73 20.26
CA ALA A 130 3.75 31.07 20.70
C ALA A 130 2.58 31.80 21.38
N ARG A 131 2.68 31.94 22.72
CA ARG A 131 1.72 32.65 23.56
C ARG A 131 1.87 34.17 23.45
N GLU A 132 1.42 34.77 22.35
CA GLU A 132 1.26 36.22 22.25
C GLU A 132 -0.22 36.65 22.15
N ARG A 133 -0.50 37.86 22.63
CA ARG A 133 -1.85 38.36 22.93
C ARG A 133 -2.43 39.15 21.76
N GLY A 134 -3.73 38.99 21.53
CA GLY A 134 -4.59 40.09 21.06
C GLY A 134 -4.53 40.49 19.59
N SER A 135 -4.94 39.61 18.68
CA SER A 135 -5.46 40.03 17.37
C SER A 135 -6.57 39.10 16.87
N LYS A 136 -7.52 39.62 16.09
CA LYS A 136 -8.69 38.87 15.59
C LYS A 136 -8.24 37.81 14.57
N ARG A 137 -8.10 36.55 15.00
CA ARG A 137 -7.85 35.42 14.11
C ARG A 137 -9.04 35.22 13.16
N LYS A 138 -8.83 35.49 11.87
CA LYS A 138 -9.63 34.90 10.77
C LYS A 138 -9.37 33.39 10.78
N GLU A 139 -10.41 32.56 10.81
CA GLU A 139 -10.23 31.11 10.90
C GLU A 139 -9.56 30.55 9.64
N LYS A 140 -8.29 30.16 9.74
CA LYS A 140 -7.67 29.26 8.75
C LYS A 140 -8.07 27.83 9.09
N SER A 141 -8.91 27.23 8.26
CA SER A 141 -9.40 25.85 8.39
C SER A 141 -8.23 24.85 8.42
N LYS A 142 -7.94 24.29 9.60
CA LYS A 142 -6.88 23.30 9.79
C LYS A 142 -7.33 21.92 9.28
N GLY A 143 -6.69 21.43 8.22
CA GLY A 143 -6.88 20.06 7.70
C GLY A 143 -7.93 19.94 6.60
N GLN A 144 -7.61 20.41 5.39
CA GLN A 144 -8.54 20.35 4.24
C GLN A 144 -8.98 18.92 3.84
N ASN A 145 -8.23 17.88 4.22
CA ASN A 145 -8.53 16.49 3.82
C ASN A 145 -9.75 15.86 4.53
N THR A 146 -10.25 16.39 5.66
CA THR A 146 -11.38 15.76 6.37
C THR A 146 -12.75 16.15 5.81
N ASN A 147 -12.84 17.23 5.04
CA ASN A 147 -14.11 17.82 4.60
C ASN A 147 -14.32 17.78 3.07
N ARG A 148 -13.52 17.00 2.32
CA ARG A 148 -13.75 16.80 0.88
C ARG A 148 -15.00 15.92 0.66
N GLN A 149 -16.15 16.56 0.44
CA GLN A 149 -17.35 15.87 -0.05
C GLN A 149 -17.22 15.63 -1.56
N PHE A 150 -17.40 14.38 -1.97
CA PHE A 150 -17.47 13.99 -3.38
C PHE A 150 -18.93 13.68 -3.71
N GLY A 151 -19.49 14.35 -4.73
CA GLY A 151 -20.84 14.05 -5.20
C GLY A 151 -20.90 12.64 -5.80
N SER A 152 -21.80 11.79 -5.31
CA SER A 152 -22.03 10.47 -5.90
C SER A 152 -23.18 10.53 -6.90
N SER A 153 -22.88 10.41 -8.20
CA SER A 153 -23.90 10.15 -9.21
C SER A 153 -24.46 8.73 -9.07
N ARG A 154 -25.74 8.56 -9.41
CA ARG A 154 -26.51 7.32 -9.46
C ARG A 154 -27.66 7.48 -10.45
N ASP A 155 -28.20 6.37 -10.94
CA ASP A 155 -29.51 6.34 -11.61
C ASP A 155 -30.60 6.96 -10.72
N ALA A 156 -31.59 7.61 -11.33
CA ALA A 156 -32.67 8.27 -10.60
C ALA A 156 -33.52 7.27 -9.79
N ILE A 157 -33.75 6.08 -10.36
CA ILE A 157 -34.19 4.87 -9.65
C ILE A 157 -33.32 3.71 -10.14
N GLY A 158 -32.61 3.05 -9.22
CA GLY A 158 -31.77 1.90 -9.58
C GLY A 158 -32.60 0.66 -9.96
N LEU A 159 -32.07 -0.15 -10.88
CA LEU A 159 -32.67 -1.44 -11.24
C LEU A 159 -32.51 -2.50 -10.14
N CYS A 160 -33.58 -3.28 -9.91
CA CYS A 160 -33.59 -4.37 -8.96
C CYS A 160 -32.54 -5.44 -9.29
N GLN A 161 -31.86 -5.98 -8.27
CA GLN A 161 -30.80 -6.97 -8.47
C GLN A 161 -31.32 -8.33 -8.99
N SER A 162 -32.62 -8.62 -8.90
CA SER A 162 -33.21 -9.81 -9.53
C SER A 162 -33.43 -9.63 -11.05
N ARG A 163 -33.37 -8.39 -11.54
CA ARG A 163 -33.48 -8.01 -12.96
C ARG A 163 -32.15 -7.70 -13.65
N ALA A 164 -31.11 -7.35 -12.89
CA ALA A 164 -29.84 -6.83 -13.42
C ALA A 164 -29.14 -7.70 -14.50
N HIS A 165 -29.37 -9.02 -14.47
CA HIS A 165 -28.77 -10.02 -15.36
C HIS A 165 -29.79 -11.03 -15.90
N SER A 166 -31.07 -10.69 -15.93
CA SER A 166 -32.11 -11.56 -16.51
C SER A 166 -32.63 -10.97 -17.81
N SER A 167 -33.01 -11.82 -18.76
CA SER A 167 -33.88 -11.44 -19.86
C SER A 167 -35.22 -10.89 -19.34
N GLU A 168 -35.92 -10.13 -20.19
CA GLU A 168 -37.10 -9.35 -19.80
C GLU A 168 -38.29 -10.18 -19.30
N PHE A 169 -38.59 -11.30 -19.98
CA PHE A 169 -39.69 -12.22 -19.69
C PHE A 169 -39.28 -13.39 -18.80
N SER A 170 -37.98 -13.63 -18.62
CA SER A 170 -37.40 -14.64 -17.72
C SER A 170 -36.74 -14.07 -16.43
N PRO A 171 -37.42 -13.22 -15.62
CA PRO A 171 -36.81 -12.57 -14.47
C PRO A 171 -36.64 -13.47 -13.25
N ARG A 172 -35.63 -13.18 -12.42
CA ARG A 172 -35.48 -13.82 -11.10
C ARG A 172 -36.45 -13.20 -10.09
N GLU A 173 -36.93 -14.02 -9.15
CA GLU A 173 -37.83 -13.57 -8.08
C GLU A 173 -37.17 -12.49 -7.20
N CYS A 174 -37.93 -11.45 -6.86
CA CYS A 174 -37.47 -10.39 -5.97
C CYS A 174 -37.86 -10.70 -4.52
N ARG A 175 -36.86 -10.89 -3.64
CA ARG A 175 -37.03 -11.16 -2.20
C ARG A 175 -37.78 -10.07 -1.41
N PHE A 176 -38.10 -8.94 -2.03
CA PHE A 176 -38.83 -7.83 -1.42
C PHE A 176 -40.25 -7.65 -2.02
N GLY A 177 -40.60 -8.42 -3.06
CA GLY A 177 -41.90 -8.35 -3.75
C GLY A 177 -42.29 -6.93 -4.15
N SER A 178 -43.57 -6.61 -3.95
CA SER A 178 -44.15 -5.28 -4.17
C SER A 178 -43.64 -4.19 -3.22
N GLY A 179 -42.93 -4.55 -2.14
CA GLY A 179 -42.29 -3.61 -1.21
C GLY A 179 -40.91 -3.12 -1.66
N CYS A 180 -40.43 -3.53 -2.84
CA CYS A 180 -39.10 -3.17 -3.32
C CYS A 180 -39.02 -1.71 -3.81
N LYS A 181 -37.95 -0.99 -3.43
CA LYS A 181 -37.71 0.41 -3.81
C LYS A 181 -36.92 0.58 -5.12
N PHE A 182 -36.77 -0.48 -5.90
CA PHE A 182 -35.99 -0.52 -7.12
C PHE A 182 -36.88 -0.88 -8.31
N GLU A 183 -36.51 -0.41 -9.50
CA GLU A 183 -37.27 -0.68 -10.71
C GLU A 183 -37.26 -2.18 -11.07
N HIS A 184 -38.38 -2.67 -11.60
CA HIS A 184 -38.54 -4.05 -12.08
C HIS A 184 -38.85 -4.14 -13.58
N ASP A 185 -39.35 -3.06 -14.18
CA ASP A 185 -39.54 -2.90 -15.62
C ASP A 185 -38.20 -2.50 -16.28
N LEU A 186 -37.65 -3.35 -17.14
CA LEU A 186 -36.37 -3.08 -17.82
C LEU A 186 -36.51 -1.92 -18.81
N ARG A 187 -37.58 -1.85 -19.59
CA ARG A 187 -37.76 -0.80 -20.61
C ARG A 187 -37.95 0.56 -19.95
N ARG A 188 -38.70 0.63 -18.85
CA ARG A 188 -38.82 1.87 -18.06
C ARG A 188 -37.50 2.24 -17.40
N TYR A 189 -36.75 1.30 -16.82
CA TYR A 189 -35.42 1.57 -16.28
C TYR A 189 -34.48 2.16 -17.33
N LEU A 190 -34.30 1.49 -18.47
CA LEU A 190 -33.38 1.90 -19.53
C LEU A 190 -33.72 3.27 -20.15
N LYS A 191 -35.01 3.65 -20.15
CA LYS A 191 -35.52 4.87 -20.79
C LYS A 191 -35.67 6.07 -19.84
N GLU A 192 -36.10 5.85 -18.59
CA GLU A 192 -36.58 6.92 -17.71
C GLU A 192 -35.74 7.10 -16.44
N TRP A 193 -34.99 6.08 -16.01
CA TRP A 193 -34.27 6.11 -14.73
C TRP A 193 -32.75 5.96 -14.86
N LYS A 194 -32.28 5.14 -15.80
CA LYS A 194 -30.87 4.91 -16.10
C LYS A 194 -30.29 6.10 -16.86
N ARG A 195 -29.03 6.45 -16.59
CA ARG A 195 -28.32 7.46 -17.39
C ARG A 195 -27.98 6.92 -18.80
N GLU A 196 -28.13 7.79 -19.80
CA GLU A 196 -27.88 7.53 -21.24
C GLU A 196 -26.59 6.75 -21.51
N ASP A 197 -26.54 5.92 -22.56
CA ASP A 197 -25.31 5.18 -22.89
C ASP A 197 -24.21 6.07 -23.48
N LEU A 198 -23.00 5.83 -23.00
CA LEU A 198 -21.77 6.47 -23.42
C LEU A 198 -21.40 6.03 -24.84
N GLN A 199 -21.23 7.00 -25.73
CA GLN A 199 -20.77 6.78 -27.11
C GLN A 199 -19.24 6.77 -27.23
N THR A 200 -18.52 6.90 -26.10
CA THR A 200 -17.06 6.72 -26.04
C THR A 200 -16.70 5.26 -26.36
N PHE A 201 -15.46 5.03 -26.80
CA PHE A 201 -15.03 3.72 -27.35
C PHE A 201 -15.88 3.22 -28.55
N GLY A 202 -16.59 4.11 -29.24
CA GLY A 202 -17.53 3.75 -30.31
C GLY A 202 -18.84 3.14 -29.80
N GLY A 203 -19.22 3.40 -28.55
CA GLY A 203 -20.37 2.79 -27.86
C GLY A 203 -20.10 1.40 -27.30
N LEU A 204 -18.93 0.81 -27.58
CA LEU A 204 -18.56 -0.55 -27.19
C LEU A 204 -18.11 -0.62 -25.72
N CYS A 205 -18.80 -1.44 -24.92
CA CYS A 205 -18.46 -1.69 -23.51
C CYS A 205 -17.07 -2.34 -23.38
N PRO A 206 -16.06 -1.67 -22.75
CA PRO A 206 -14.71 -2.23 -22.68
C PRO A 206 -14.62 -3.55 -21.89
N VAL A 207 -15.50 -3.75 -20.91
CA VAL A 207 -15.53 -4.98 -20.08
C VAL A 207 -16.10 -6.16 -20.87
N TRP A 208 -17.19 -5.95 -21.60
CA TRP A 208 -17.78 -6.95 -22.48
C TRP A 208 -16.90 -7.25 -23.69
N ASP A 209 -16.20 -6.24 -24.21
CA ASP A 209 -15.27 -6.43 -25.31
C ASP A 209 -14.12 -7.36 -24.92
N LEU A 210 -13.57 -7.19 -23.72
CA LEU A 210 -12.52 -8.03 -23.14
C LEU A 210 -13.01 -9.44 -22.76
N LYS A 211 -14.05 -9.53 -21.93
CA LYS A 211 -14.47 -10.79 -21.27
C LYS A 211 -15.56 -11.58 -22.00
N GLY A 212 -16.24 -10.95 -22.96
CA GLY A 212 -17.43 -11.48 -23.63
C GLY A 212 -18.72 -11.39 -22.81
N THR A 213 -18.66 -10.91 -21.56
CA THR A 213 -19.78 -10.74 -20.62
C THR A 213 -19.62 -9.43 -19.84
N CYS A 214 -20.68 -8.94 -19.18
CA CYS A 214 -20.61 -7.69 -18.41
C CYS A 214 -21.21 -7.83 -17.01
N ASP A 215 -20.38 -7.67 -15.97
CA ASP A 215 -20.77 -7.77 -14.56
C ASP A 215 -21.88 -6.79 -14.14
N MET A 216 -22.06 -5.69 -14.87
CA MET A 216 -23.11 -4.70 -14.61
C MET A 216 -24.43 -5.02 -15.31
N GLY A 217 -24.41 -5.90 -16.32
CA GLY A 217 -25.59 -6.27 -17.12
C GLY A 217 -26.35 -5.05 -17.63
N TRP A 218 -27.66 -4.99 -17.36
CA TRP A 218 -28.52 -3.87 -17.76
C TRP A 218 -28.15 -2.50 -17.17
N LYS A 219 -27.32 -2.47 -16.11
CA LYS A 219 -26.87 -1.22 -15.45
C LYS A 219 -25.65 -0.59 -16.15
N CYS A 220 -25.04 -1.31 -17.09
CA CYS A 220 -23.89 -0.84 -17.85
C CYS A 220 -24.21 0.47 -18.61
N ARG A 221 -23.33 1.47 -18.53
CA ARG A 221 -23.38 2.73 -19.31
C ARG A 221 -22.98 2.54 -20.79
N PHE A 222 -22.88 1.31 -21.26
CA PHE A 222 -22.58 0.90 -22.64
C PHE A 222 -23.46 -0.30 -23.06
N VAL A 223 -24.62 -0.49 -22.42
CA VAL A 223 -25.44 -1.71 -22.56
C VAL A 223 -25.92 -1.94 -24.00
N GLY A 224 -26.11 -0.87 -24.78
CA GLY A 224 -26.43 -0.94 -26.21
C GLY A 224 -25.45 -1.73 -27.07
N SER A 225 -24.21 -1.96 -26.61
CA SER A 225 -23.23 -2.83 -27.29
C SER A 225 -23.38 -4.33 -27.03
N HIS A 226 -24.16 -4.71 -26.01
CA HIS A 226 -24.33 -6.09 -25.55
C HIS A 226 -25.77 -6.40 -25.11
N MET A 227 -26.74 -5.85 -25.84
CA MET A 227 -28.16 -6.17 -25.72
C MET A 227 -28.77 -6.40 -27.10
N ALA A 228 -29.82 -7.21 -27.17
CA ALA A 228 -30.61 -7.44 -28.37
C ALA A 228 -32.11 -7.45 -28.06
N GLU A 229 -32.93 -7.18 -29.06
CA GLU A 229 -34.34 -7.57 -29.07
C GLU A 229 -34.49 -8.85 -29.89
N GLU A 230 -34.73 -9.98 -29.23
CA GLU A 230 -34.97 -11.26 -29.90
C GLU A 230 -36.48 -11.51 -30.03
N ALA A 231 -36.89 -12.14 -31.14
CA ALA A 231 -38.29 -12.48 -31.38
C ALA A 231 -38.63 -13.82 -30.72
N VAL A 232 -39.70 -13.83 -29.92
CA VAL A 232 -40.23 -15.01 -29.23
C VAL A 232 -41.27 -15.71 -30.12
N ASP A 233 -41.53 -17.00 -29.90
CA ASP A 233 -42.47 -17.82 -30.68
C ASP A 233 -43.91 -17.26 -30.78
N ASP A 234 -44.32 -16.38 -29.86
CA ASP A 234 -45.62 -15.69 -29.86
C ASP A 234 -45.64 -14.39 -30.69
N GLY A 235 -44.51 -14.01 -31.29
CA GLY A 235 -44.32 -12.77 -32.04
C GLY A 235 -44.00 -11.54 -31.18
N SER A 236 -43.87 -11.70 -29.86
CA SER A 236 -43.34 -10.64 -28.98
C SER A 236 -41.82 -10.49 -29.13
N LYS A 237 -41.26 -9.43 -28.53
CA LYS A 237 -39.82 -9.15 -28.52
C LYS A 237 -39.29 -9.11 -27.08
N GLU A 238 -38.38 -10.00 -26.74
CA GLU A 238 -37.70 -9.99 -25.44
C GLU A 238 -36.40 -9.17 -25.51
N LEU A 239 -36.17 -8.28 -24.55
CA LEU A 239 -34.84 -7.73 -24.32
C LEU A 239 -33.93 -8.76 -23.63
N VAL A 240 -32.82 -9.10 -24.29
CA VAL A 240 -31.81 -10.05 -23.80
C VAL A 240 -30.43 -9.39 -23.73
N LEU A 241 -29.57 -9.88 -22.83
CA LEU A 241 -28.14 -9.53 -22.80
C LEU A 241 -27.37 -10.53 -23.66
N VAL A 242 -26.50 -10.03 -24.54
CA VAL A 242 -25.73 -10.85 -25.49
C VAL A 242 -24.38 -11.22 -24.87
N GLU A 243 -23.99 -12.50 -24.94
CA GLU A 243 -22.65 -12.97 -24.60
C GLU A 243 -21.81 -13.16 -25.89
N LYS A 244 -20.52 -12.82 -25.90
CA LYS A 244 -19.64 -13.21 -27.02
C LYS A 244 -19.45 -14.73 -27.02
N ALA A 245 -19.54 -15.35 -28.19
CA ALA A 245 -19.25 -16.77 -28.35
C ALA A 245 -17.81 -17.09 -27.90
N GLY A 246 -17.67 -17.98 -26.91
CA GLY A 246 -16.40 -18.31 -26.27
C GLY A 246 -16.14 -17.64 -24.90
N GLY A 247 -17.01 -16.73 -24.45
CA GLY A 247 -16.94 -16.15 -23.10
C GLY A 247 -17.12 -17.21 -21.99
N SER A 248 -16.48 -16.98 -20.85
CA SER A 248 -16.53 -17.90 -19.70
C SER A 248 -17.89 -17.81 -18.97
N LYS A 249 -18.69 -18.88 -19.07
CA LYS A 249 -20.00 -18.97 -18.41
C LYS A 249 -19.89 -19.04 -16.88
N GLN A 250 -20.00 -17.90 -16.21
CA GLN A 250 -20.10 -17.85 -14.76
C GLN A 250 -21.50 -18.22 -14.27
N SER A 251 -21.73 -19.50 -14.03
CA SER A 251 -22.98 -20.04 -13.50
C SER A 251 -23.21 -19.69 -12.02
N GLY A 252 -23.64 -18.45 -11.75
CA GLY A 252 -24.45 -18.11 -10.58
C GLY A 252 -23.77 -18.15 -9.20
N GLY A 253 -22.53 -17.65 -9.05
CA GLY A 253 -21.85 -17.62 -7.74
C GLY A 253 -20.87 -16.47 -7.54
N SER A 254 -21.29 -15.44 -6.77
CA SER A 254 -20.48 -14.26 -6.37
C SER A 254 -20.10 -13.27 -7.49
N ILE A 255 -20.46 -12.00 -7.32
CA ILE A 255 -20.31 -10.89 -8.30
C ILE A 255 -18.85 -10.37 -8.37
N PHE A 256 -17.85 -11.24 -8.17
CA PHE A 256 -16.43 -10.85 -8.10
C PHE A 256 -15.45 -12.01 -8.40
N ALA A 257 -15.93 -13.18 -8.81
CA ALA A 257 -15.08 -14.37 -8.98
C ALA A 257 -14.47 -14.47 -10.39
N ASP A 258 -13.88 -13.38 -10.88
CA ASP A 258 -13.03 -13.42 -12.07
C ASP A 258 -11.80 -14.30 -11.81
N ASP A 259 -11.51 -15.23 -12.72
CA ASP A 259 -10.23 -15.96 -12.71
C ASP A 259 -9.02 -15.01 -12.93
N GLU A 260 -9.28 -13.78 -13.43
CA GLU A 260 -8.29 -12.71 -13.59
C GLU A 260 -8.07 -11.82 -12.35
N ILE A 261 -8.89 -11.92 -11.29
CA ILE A 261 -8.80 -11.03 -10.11
C ILE A 261 -8.45 -11.82 -8.85
N LEU A 262 -7.24 -11.58 -8.34
CA LEU A 262 -6.67 -12.25 -7.18
C LEU A 262 -7.20 -11.67 -5.85
N ASN A 263 -7.01 -12.44 -4.77
CA ASN A 263 -7.28 -12.02 -3.39
C ASN A 263 -8.75 -11.61 -3.13
N VAL A 264 -9.71 -12.17 -3.86
CA VAL A 264 -11.14 -11.88 -3.72
C VAL A 264 -11.72 -12.57 -2.48
N VAL A 265 -11.57 -11.92 -1.33
CA VAL A 265 -12.19 -12.39 -0.08
C VAL A 265 -13.71 -12.37 -0.19
N SER A 266 -14.36 -13.51 0.04
CA SER A 266 -15.80 -13.69 -0.15
C SER A 266 -16.67 -12.85 0.80
N THR A 267 -17.92 -12.61 0.41
CA THR A 267 -18.91 -11.91 1.25
C THR A 267 -19.15 -12.64 2.58
N GLN A 268 -19.09 -13.97 2.58
CA GLN A 268 -19.24 -14.77 3.79
C GLN A 268 -18.03 -14.64 4.72
N ALA A 269 -16.80 -14.73 4.20
CA ALA A 269 -15.58 -14.51 4.99
C ALA A 269 -15.57 -13.11 5.63
N LYS A 270 -15.95 -12.07 4.88
CA LYS A 270 -16.14 -10.70 5.41
C LYS A 270 -17.23 -10.62 6.49
N ALA A 271 -18.31 -11.39 6.37
CA ALA A 271 -19.36 -11.48 7.39
C ALA A 271 -18.89 -12.20 8.67
N ASP A 272 -18.05 -13.23 8.54
CA ASP A 272 -17.49 -13.98 9.68
C ASP A 272 -16.36 -13.22 10.38
N LEU A 273 -15.62 -12.35 9.67
CA LEU A 273 -14.74 -11.34 10.25
C LEU A 273 -15.54 -10.31 11.07
N MET A 274 -16.55 -9.67 10.47
CA MET A 274 -17.45 -8.73 11.17
C MET A 274 -18.08 -9.35 12.43
N LYS A 275 -18.43 -10.64 12.38
CA LYS A 275 -19.03 -11.40 13.50
C LYS A 275 -18.00 -12.03 14.45
N ARG A 276 -16.70 -11.80 14.26
CA ARG A 276 -15.58 -12.40 15.05
C ARG A 276 -15.64 -13.94 15.15
N LYS A 277 -16.24 -14.57 14.15
CA LYS A 277 -16.32 -16.03 13.99
C LYS A 277 -14.99 -16.60 13.51
N MET A 278 -14.40 -15.96 12.50
CA MET A 278 -13.05 -16.28 12.03
C MET A 278 -12.05 -16.09 13.17
N LYS A 279 -11.17 -17.07 13.38
CA LYS A 279 -10.18 -17.11 14.46
C LYS A 279 -8.78 -16.91 13.90
N THR A 280 -7.87 -16.58 14.81
CA THR A 280 -6.46 -16.30 14.53
C THR A 280 -5.60 -17.08 15.53
N PRO A 281 -5.65 -18.42 15.53
CA PRO A 281 -5.03 -19.25 16.57
C PRO A 281 -3.53 -19.03 16.70
N LYS A 282 -2.77 -18.84 15.61
CA LYS A 282 -1.31 -18.63 15.70
C LYS A 282 -1.01 -17.29 16.36
N ALA A 283 -1.70 -16.22 15.95
CA ALA A 283 -1.59 -14.91 16.58
C ALA A 283 -2.09 -14.93 18.02
N ASP A 284 -3.18 -15.61 18.35
CA ASP A 284 -3.70 -15.68 19.72
C ASP A 284 -2.71 -16.38 20.66
N LYS A 285 -2.15 -17.53 20.28
CA LYS A 285 -1.09 -18.20 21.05
C LYS A 285 0.17 -17.32 21.17
N TYR A 286 0.64 -16.71 20.07
CA TYR A 286 1.86 -15.90 20.10
C TYR A 286 1.68 -14.63 20.94
N ASN A 287 0.51 -13.97 20.91
CA ASN A 287 0.26 -12.81 21.78
C ASN A 287 0.19 -13.22 23.26
N GLN A 288 -0.34 -14.40 23.60
CA GLN A 288 -0.30 -14.93 24.97
C GLN A 288 1.14 -15.17 25.43
N TRP A 289 1.98 -15.81 24.59
CA TRP A 289 3.41 -16.00 24.85
C TRP A 289 4.16 -14.66 24.97
N LEU A 290 3.81 -13.67 24.15
CA LEU A 290 4.40 -12.33 24.23
C LEU A 290 4.00 -11.63 25.54
N GLU A 291 2.73 -11.74 25.95
CA GLU A 291 2.22 -11.11 27.17
C GLU A 291 2.83 -11.74 28.44
N SER A 292 2.96 -13.07 28.51
CA SER A 292 3.66 -13.74 29.61
C SER A 292 5.17 -13.45 29.62
N SER A 293 5.84 -13.47 28.47
CA SER A 293 7.28 -13.14 28.38
C SER A 293 7.56 -11.72 28.88
N ASN A 294 6.70 -10.74 28.55
CA ASN A 294 6.83 -9.38 29.05
C ASN A 294 6.57 -9.27 30.56
N GLN A 295 5.70 -10.13 31.14
CA GLN A 295 5.47 -10.18 32.58
C GLN A 295 6.69 -10.73 33.32
N THR A 296 7.23 -11.87 32.89
CA THR A 296 8.44 -12.46 33.52
C THR A 296 9.63 -11.52 33.47
N VAL A 297 9.87 -10.83 32.35
CA VAL A 297 10.92 -9.81 32.26
C VAL A 297 10.64 -8.65 33.21
N GLN A 298 9.40 -8.15 33.35
CA GLN A 298 9.08 -7.09 34.31
C GLN A 298 9.25 -7.55 35.77
N GLU A 299 8.93 -8.79 36.09
CA GLU A 299 9.11 -9.37 37.43
C GLU A 299 10.60 -9.47 37.79
N GLN A 300 11.45 -9.96 36.87
CA GLN A 300 12.91 -9.95 37.01
C GLN A 300 13.47 -8.53 37.15
N ASP A 301 13.01 -7.60 36.30
CA ASP A 301 13.42 -6.20 36.28
C ASP A 301 12.98 -5.44 37.57
N HIS A 302 11.92 -5.91 38.24
CA HIS A 302 11.49 -5.46 39.58
C HIS A 302 12.22 -6.16 40.73
N GLN A 303 12.70 -7.39 40.53
CA GLN A 303 13.47 -8.14 41.53
C GLN A 303 14.90 -7.61 41.63
N ILE A 304 15.60 -7.45 40.50
CA ILE A 304 16.95 -6.84 40.44
C ILE A 304 16.96 -5.48 41.16
N LYS A 305 15.99 -4.61 40.86
CA LYS A 305 15.86 -3.28 41.49
C LYS A 305 15.48 -3.31 42.98
N ARG A 306 15.05 -4.45 43.53
CA ARG A 306 14.88 -4.66 44.98
C ARG A 306 16.16 -5.17 45.62
N ASP A 307 16.87 -6.06 44.94
CA ASP A 307 18.09 -6.67 45.46
C ASP A 307 19.26 -5.66 45.48
N ASP A 308 19.38 -4.83 44.42
CA ASP A 308 20.21 -3.61 44.40
C ASP A 308 19.89 -2.68 45.58
N ALA A 309 18.60 -2.42 45.83
CA ALA A 309 18.14 -1.52 46.88
C ALA A 309 18.33 -2.09 48.31
N ASN A 310 18.50 -3.41 48.43
CA ASN A 310 18.79 -4.11 49.68
C ASN A 310 20.31 -4.27 49.92
N GLY A 311 21.17 -3.83 48.98
CA GLY A 311 22.62 -3.97 49.09
C GLY A 311 23.13 -5.42 48.90
N ALA A 312 22.34 -6.29 48.26
CA ALA A 312 22.87 -7.54 47.75
C ALA A 312 23.80 -7.25 46.57
N GLY A 313 25.01 -7.81 46.59
CA GLY A 313 25.99 -7.58 45.51
C GLY A 313 25.48 -8.09 44.16
N THR A 314 25.84 -7.38 43.08
CA THR A 314 25.44 -7.67 41.70
C THR A 314 25.56 -9.17 41.37
N PRO A 315 24.46 -9.87 41.03
CA PRO A 315 24.51 -11.24 40.55
C PRO A 315 25.38 -11.33 39.29
N THR A 316 26.51 -12.03 39.41
CA THR A 316 27.42 -12.23 38.27
C THR A 316 26.81 -13.23 37.29
N GLU A 317 27.06 -13.02 36.01
CA GLU A 317 26.38 -13.66 34.88
C GLU A 317 26.28 -15.20 34.96
N VAL A 318 25.05 -15.72 35.08
CA VAL A 318 24.67 -17.01 34.50
C VAL A 318 23.26 -16.87 33.92
N PHE A 319 23.16 -16.69 32.60
CA PHE A 319 21.91 -16.91 31.88
C PHE A 319 21.69 -18.42 31.78
N ASP A 320 20.94 -18.97 32.73
CA ASP A 320 20.66 -20.40 32.84
C ASP A 320 20.09 -20.98 31.52
N GLU A 321 20.75 -22.02 31.01
CA GLU A 321 20.34 -22.80 29.84
C GLU A 321 18.92 -23.36 30.06
N ASP A 322 18.62 -23.86 31.26
CA ASP A 322 17.31 -24.45 31.56
C ASP A 322 16.20 -23.40 31.47
N ALA A 323 16.43 -22.18 31.98
CA ALA A 323 15.47 -21.07 31.85
C ALA A 323 15.29 -20.59 30.40
N ARG A 324 16.32 -20.70 29.56
CA ARG A 324 16.24 -20.41 28.11
C ARG A 324 15.48 -21.50 27.36
N GLN A 325 15.70 -22.76 27.71
CA GLN A 325 14.98 -23.90 27.16
C GLN A 325 13.51 -23.90 27.61
N GLU A 326 13.20 -23.57 28.87
CA GLU A 326 11.83 -23.52 29.39
C GLU A 326 10.99 -22.43 28.69
N ASN A 327 11.54 -21.23 28.50
CA ASN A 327 10.86 -20.14 27.79
C ASN A 327 10.63 -20.43 26.29
N ARG A 328 11.46 -21.29 25.69
CA ARG A 328 11.22 -21.84 24.33
C ARG A 328 10.16 -22.95 24.36
N ALA A 329 10.22 -23.87 25.32
CA ALA A 329 9.33 -25.03 25.46
C ALA A 329 7.87 -24.67 25.82
N ARG A 330 7.64 -23.49 26.40
CA ARG A 330 6.29 -22.97 26.73
C ARG A 330 5.40 -22.66 25.50
N TYR A 331 5.90 -22.81 24.26
CA TYR A 331 5.11 -22.67 23.02
C TYR A 331 5.11 -23.99 22.22
N THR A 332 3.95 -24.66 22.17
CA THR A 332 3.84 -26.12 21.86
C THR A 332 3.77 -26.49 20.36
N GLU A 333 3.74 -25.52 19.46
CA GLU A 333 3.96 -25.71 18.02
C GLU A 333 5.20 -24.89 17.66
N PRO A 334 6.18 -25.38 16.89
CA PRO A 334 7.29 -24.53 16.47
C PRO A 334 6.74 -23.34 15.66
N PRO A 335 7.14 -22.08 15.97
CA PRO A 335 6.73 -20.93 15.17
C PRO A 335 7.42 -21.01 13.82
N PHE A 336 6.69 -20.72 12.74
CA PHE A 336 7.23 -20.82 11.38
C PHE A 336 8.43 -19.87 11.22
N LEU A 337 9.60 -20.43 10.98
CA LEU A 337 10.89 -19.77 11.13
C LEU A 337 11.19 -18.89 9.90
N PRO A 338 11.98 -17.81 10.03
CA PRO A 338 12.37 -16.96 8.91
C PRO A 338 13.07 -17.70 7.75
N SER A 339 13.79 -18.78 8.07
CA SER A 339 14.50 -19.67 7.14
C SER A 339 13.58 -20.62 6.36
N GLU A 340 12.44 -21.02 6.92
CA GLU A 340 11.45 -21.91 6.29
C GLU A 340 10.60 -21.21 5.22
N LYS A 341 10.75 -19.88 5.08
CA LYS A 341 9.90 -19.04 4.22
C LYS A 341 10.20 -19.18 2.74
N ARG A 342 9.25 -18.75 1.90
CA ARG A 342 9.47 -18.68 0.46
C ARG A 342 10.53 -17.63 0.16
N THR A 343 11.64 -18.05 -0.43
CA THR A 343 12.76 -17.19 -0.84
C THR A 343 12.28 -16.01 -1.70
N LEU A 344 12.70 -14.79 -1.36
CA LEU A 344 12.48 -13.61 -2.19
C LEU A 344 13.67 -13.31 -3.09
N TYR A 345 13.38 -12.63 -4.19
CA TYR A 345 14.36 -11.90 -4.98
C TYR A 345 14.08 -10.38 -5.00
N PHE A 346 15.13 -9.58 -4.92
CA PHE A 346 15.15 -8.18 -5.33
C PHE A 346 16.50 -7.93 -6.00
N GLY A 347 16.51 -7.23 -7.13
CA GLY A 347 17.71 -6.90 -7.87
C GLY A 347 17.59 -5.59 -8.65
N PRO A 348 18.68 -5.13 -9.30
CA PRO A 348 18.68 -3.95 -10.15
C PRO A 348 17.70 -4.03 -11.32
N GLU A 349 17.36 -5.23 -11.79
CA GLU A 349 16.36 -5.46 -12.83
C GLU A 349 14.91 -5.53 -12.30
N THR A 350 14.68 -5.41 -10.99
CA THR A 350 13.34 -5.53 -10.38
C THR A 350 12.80 -4.20 -9.81
N PRO A 351 12.65 -3.11 -10.59
CA PRO A 351 12.19 -1.83 -10.10
C PRO A 351 10.78 -1.94 -9.48
N LEU A 352 10.63 -1.40 -8.27
CA LEU A 352 9.41 -1.54 -7.47
C LEU A 352 8.52 -0.30 -7.60
N LEU A 353 7.22 -0.50 -7.80
CA LEU A 353 6.22 0.54 -7.58
C LEU A 353 5.89 0.64 -6.08
N ALA A 354 6.03 1.83 -5.50
CA ALA A 354 5.73 2.06 -4.10
C ALA A 354 4.26 1.83 -3.72
N PRO A 355 3.96 1.46 -2.46
CA PRO A 355 2.62 1.56 -1.90
C PRO A 355 2.21 3.05 -1.79
N LEU A 356 1.23 3.46 -2.59
CA LEU A 356 0.82 4.87 -2.76
C LEU A 356 -0.62 5.08 -2.30
N THR A 357 -0.85 5.64 -1.11
CA THR A 357 -2.22 5.90 -0.62
C THR A 357 -3.02 6.79 -1.59
N THR A 358 -4.25 6.38 -1.90
CA THR A 358 -5.20 6.94 -2.88
C THR A 358 -4.85 6.70 -4.36
N GLN A 359 -3.60 6.32 -4.70
CA GLN A 359 -3.16 6.20 -6.10
C GLN A 359 -2.70 4.80 -6.50
N GLY A 360 -2.28 3.95 -5.55
CA GLY A 360 -1.83 2.56 -5.74
C GLY A 360 -2.97 1.58 -6.01
N ASN A 361 -4.04 2.07 -6.64
CA ASN A 361 -5.17 1.28 -7.08
C ASN A 361 -4.79 0.33 -8.23
N MET A 362 -5.48 -0.79 -8.34
CA MET A 362 -5.18 -1.85 -9.31
C MET A 362 -5.04 -1.34 -10.77
N PRO A 363 -5.90 -0.44 -11.29
CA PRO A 363 -5.70 0.17 -12.62
C PRO A 363 -4.34 0.85 -12.78
N PHE A 364 -3.87 1.59 -11.77
CA PHE A 364 -2.58 2.26 -11.82
C PHE A 364 -1.41 1.28 -11.76
N ARG A 365 -1.51 0.24 -10.91
CA ARG A 365 -0.47 -0.80 -10.79
C ARG A 365 -0.34 -1.63 -12.07
N ARG A 366 -1.46 -2.02 -12.68
CA ARG A 366 -1.50 -2.72 -13.98
C ARG A 366 -0.89 -1.88 -15.09
N LEU A 367 -1.18 -0.57 -15.13
CA LEU A 367 -0.53 0.37 -16.05
C LEU A 367 1.00 0.40 -15.86
N CYS A 368 1.49 0.45 -14.61
CA CYS A 368 2.93 0.44 -14.33
C CYS A 368 3.61 -0.90 -14.70
N ILE A 369 2.94 -2.05 -14.49
CA ILE A 369 3.44 -3.36 -14.94
C ILE A 369 3.51 -3.42 -16.47
N GLY A 370 2.55 -2.82 -17.18
CA GLY A 370 2.61 -2.63 -18.64
C GLY A 370 3.80 -1.79 -19.13
N PHE A 371 4.48 -1.08 -18.23
CA PHE A 371 5.73 -0.37 -18.49
C PHE A 371 6.95 -1.03 -17.83
N GLY A 372 6.87 -2.26 -17.33
CA GLY A 372 8.01 -3.01 -16.79
C GLY A 372 8.23 -2.90 -15.28
N ALA A 373 7.30 -2.34 -14.50
CA ALA A 373 7.36 -2.43 -13.04
C ALA A 373 7.30 -3.90 -12.59
N GLN A 374 8.32 -4.37 -11.87
CA GLN A 374 8.45 -5.81 -11.55
C GLN A 374 7.81 -6.20 -10.22
N ILE A 375 7.66 -5.26 -9.29
CA ILE A 375 7.04 -5.51 -7.98
C ILE A 375 6.06 -4.38 -7.69
N THR A 376 4.87 -4.73 -7.21
CA THR A 376 3.79 -3.79 -6.85
C THR A 376 3.32 -4.04 -5.43
N TYR A 377 2.74 -3.02 -4.80
CA TYR A 377 2.16 -3.13 -3.46
C TYR A 377 0.73 -2.61 -3.43
N SER A 378 -0.08 -3.15 -2.51
CA SER A 378 -1.34 -2.53 -2.13
C SER A 378 -1.15 -1.09 -1.66
N GLU A 379 -2.23 -0.32 -1.64
CA GLU A 379 -2.27 0.85 -0.76
C GLU A 379 -2.08 0.43 0.71
N MET A 380 -1.61 1.36 1.56
CA MET A 380 -1.41 1.14 2.99
C MET A 380 -2.74 0.79 3.69
N ALA A 381 -2.96 -0.49 3.99
CA ALA A 381 -4.19 -0.99 4.60
C ALA A 381 -4.13 -0.97 6.14
N MET A 382 -5.16 -0.44 6.78
CA MET A 382 -5.23 -0.37 8.25
C MET A 382 -5.65 -1.72 8.85
N SER A 383 -4.83 -2.26 9.76
CA SER A 383 -5.06 -3.57 10.39
C SER A 383 -6.45 -3.75 11.02
N MET A 384 -6.97 -2.71 11.68
CA MET A 384 -8.27 -2.81 12.38
C MET A 384 -9.47 -2.97 11.42
N PRO A 385 -9.63 -2.14 10.37
CA PRO A 385 -10.60 -2.38 9.31
C PRO A 385 -10.49 -3.76 8.63
N LEU A 386 -9.28 -4.29 8.38
CA LEU A 386 -9.11 -5.66 7.85
C LEU A 386 -9.67 -6.71 8.81
N ILE A 387 -9.25 -6.70 10.09
CA ILE A 387 -9.76 -7.59 11.14
C ILE A 387 -11.29 -7.47 11.30
N GLN A 388 -11.85 -6.27 11.08
CA GLN A 388 -13.30 -6.01 11.13
C GLN A 388 -14.05 -6.42 9.85
N GLY A 389 -13.40 -6.95 8.82
CA GLY A 389 -14.06 -7.34 7.57
C GLY A 389 -14.55 -6.17 6.71
N GLN A 390 -14.02 -4.95 6.90
CA GLN A 390 -14.49 -3.77 6.18
C GLN A 390 -14.25 -3.89 4.67
N LYS A 391 -15.31 -3.71 3.87
CA LYS A 391 -15.29 -3.94 2.42
C LYS A 391 -14.29 -3.06 1.66
N SER A 392 -14.09 -1.81 2.11
CA SER A 392 -13.14 -0.86 1.55
C SER A 392 -11.68 -1.33 1.74
N GLU A 393 -11.31 -1.74 2.95
CA GLU A 393 -9.94 -2.18 3.23
C GLU A 393 -9.59 -3.47 2.47
N TRP A 394 -10.52 -4.42 2.45
CA TRP A 394 -10.37 -5.66 1.68
C TRP A 394 -10.47 -5.47 0.16
N ALA A 395 -10.77 -4.27 -0.34
CA ALA A 395 -10.62 -3.95 -1.76
C ALA A 395 -9.16 -3.59 -2.11
N LEU A 396 -8.37 -3.09 -1.15
CA LEU A 396 -6.96 -2.73 -1.35
C LEU A 396 -6.07 -3.96 -1.60
N MET A 397 -6.48 -5.12 -1.07
CA MET A 397 -5.77 -6.41 -1.21
C MET A 397 -5.97 -7.07 -2.59
N ARG A 398 -6.95 -6.61 -3.38
CA ARG A 398 -7.21 -7.17 -4.72
C ARG A 398 -6.06 -6.83 -5.67
N ALA A 399 -5.69 -7.80 -6.49
CA ALA A 399 -4.71 -7.64 -7.56
C ALA A 399 -5.24 -8.23 -8.88
N HIS A 400 -4.73 -7.75 -10.01
CA HIS A 400 -5.05 -8.28 -11.33
C HIS A 400 -4.11 -9.44 -11.70
N GLY A 401 -4.49 -10.33 -12.63
CA GLY A 401 -3.70 -11.49 -13.04
C GLY A 401 -2.31 -11.16 -13.58
N SER A 402 -2.11 -9.95 -14.13
CA SER A 402 -0.77 -9.43 -14.50
C SER A 402 0.18 -9.25 -13.31
N GLU A 403 -0.37 -9.16 -12.09
CA GLU A 403 0.40 -9.11 -10.84
C GLU A 403 0.63 -10.51 -10.22
N ALA A 404 -0.01 -11.56 -10.78
CA ALA A 404 0.13 -12.95 -10.33
C ALA A 404 1.47 -13.56 -10.74
N ALA A 405 1.90 -13.30 -11.98
CA ALA A 405 3.17 -13.80 -12.51
C ALA A 405 4.36 -13.26 -11.70
N PRO A 406 5.48 -14.00 -11.60
CA PRO A 406 6.65 -13.56 -10.85
C PRO A 406 7.36 -12.36 -11.50
N PRO A 407 8.20 -11.61 -10.75
CA PRO A 407 9.09 -10.62 -11.33
C PRO A 407 10.05 -11.25 -12.34
N ASN A 408 10.41 -10.48 -13.37
CA ASN A 408 11.45 -10.88 -14.32
C ASN A 408 12.80 -11.01 -13.57
N TYR A 409 13.45 -12.18 -13.69
CA TYR A 409 14.69 -12.51 -12.99
C TYR A 409 15.82 -12.75 -14.01
N ASN A 410 16.96 -12.08 -13.83
CA ASN A 410 18.16 -12.33 -14.62
C ASN A 410 19.00 -13.40 -13.91
N GLY A 411 19.21 -14.55 -14.56
CA GLY A 411 19.91 -15.73 -14.01
C GLY A 411 21.42 -15.56 -13.72
N LYS A 412 21.86 -14.34 -13.43
CA LYS A 412 23.23 -13.94 -13.06
C LYS A 412 23.38 -13.64 -11.56
N SER A 413 22.29 -13.60 -10.80
CA SER A 413 22.28 -13.17 -9.39
C SER A 413 22.19 -14.34 -8.40
N VAL A 414 22.91 -14.20 -7.28
CA VAL A 414 23.55 -15.28 -6.50
C VAL A 414 22.62 -16.07 -5.54
N VAL A 415 21.29 -16.05 -5.74
CA VAL A 415 20.37 -16.76 -4.82
C VAL A 415 20.10 -18.17 -5.29
N ASN A 416 20.97 -19.10 -4.87
CA ASN A 416 21.01 -20.51 -5.29
C ASN A 416 19.69 -21.31 -5.08
N VAL A 417 18.74 -20.79 -4.29
CA VAL A 417 17.48 -21.47 -3.92
C VAL A 417 16.22 -20.61 -4.25
N TYR A 418 16.34 -19.61 -5.12
CA TYR A 418 15.18 -18.79 -5.51
C TYR A 418 14.26 -19.49 -6.52
N ASP A 419 13.15 -20.05 -6.03
CA ASP A 419 12.08 -20.59 -6.87
C ASP A 419 11.16 -19.48 -7.40
N ASN A 420 11.56 -18.87 -8.52
CA ASN A 420 10.78 -17.87 -9.25
C ASN A 420 9.38 -18.37 -9.66
N SER A 421 9.16 -19.69 -9.82
CA SER A 421 7.85 -20.22 -10.25
C SER A 421 6.74 -20.09 -9.18
N LYS A 422 7.12 -19.86 -7.92
CA LYS A 422 6.21 -19.64 -6.78
C LYS A 422 6.10 -18.18 -6.34
N ASP A 423 6.73 -17.24 -7.05
CA ASP A 423 6.71 -15.82 -6.72
C ASP A 423 5.64 -15.06 -7.52
N SER A 424 5.26 -13.87 -7.04
CA SER A 424 4.29 -12.98 -7.69
C SER A 424 4.77 -11.53 -7.65
N ARG A 425 4.16 -10.58 -8.37
CA ARG A 425 4.54 -9.16 -8.27
C ARG A 425 3.95 -8.47 -7.04
N PHE A 426 2.81 -8.94 -6.53
CA PHE A 426 1.96 -8.16 -5.62
C PHE A 426 2.16 -8.44 -4.12
N GLY A 427 2.68 -7.45 -3.38
CA GLY A 427 2.73 -7.45 -1.91
C GLY A 427 1.58 -6.67 -1.25
N ALA A 428 1.25 -7.03 -0.01
CA ALA A 428 0.30 -6.26 0.82
C ALA A 428 1.05 -5.40 1.84
N GLN A 429 0.85 -4.07 1.83
CA GLN A 429 1.32 -3.20 2.90
C GLN A 429 0.23 -2.96 3.95
N ILE A 430 0.54 -3.22 5.22
CA ILE A 430 -0.34 -2.96 6.36
C ILE A 430 0.20 -1.89 7.33
N ALA A 431 -0.70 -1.23 8.06
CA ALA A 431 -0.37 -0.28 9.12
C ALA A 431 -1.03 -0.70 10.46
N ALA A 432 -0.18 -0.95 11.46
CA ALA A 432 -0.55 -1.39 12.80
C ALA A 432 0.05 -0.50 13.90
N LYS A 433 -0.53 -0.54 15.11
CA LYS A 433 -0.01 0.17 16.31
C LYS A 433 0.20 -0.71 17.54
N LYS A 434 -0.21 -1.98 17.50
CA LYS A 434 -0.03 -2.99 18.57
C LYS A 434 0.30 -4.34 17.92
N ALA A 435 1.10 -5.17 18.60
CA ALA A 435 1.45 -6.52 18.14
C ALA A 435 0.22 -7.32 17.70
N TRP A 436 -0.77 -7.52 18.58
CA TRP A 436 -1.97 -8.27 18.23
C TRP A 436 -2.69 -7.79 16.97
N GLN A 437 -2.63 -6.50 16.63
CA GLN A 437 -3.24 -5.97 15.41
C GLN A 437 -2.45 -6.38 14.17
N ALA A 438 -1.12 -6.26 14.22
CA ALA A 438 -0.24 -6.71 13.13
C ALA A 438 -0.35 -8.23 12.93
N LEU A 439 -0.21 -9.01 14.02
CA LEU A 439 -0.20 -10.46 14.00
C LEU A 439 -1.54 -11.04 13.50
N LYS A 440 -2.68 -10.60 14.05
CA LYS A 440 -3.99 -11.04 13.57
C LYS A 440 -4.26 -10.64 12.12
N THR A 441 -3.80 -9.47 11.69
CA THR A 441 -3.91 -9.08 10.27
C THR A 441 -3.06 -9.99 9.38
N THR A 442 -1.85 -10.32 9.83
CA THR A 442 -0.89 -11.14 9.08
C THR A 442 -1.41 -12.56 8.90
N GLU A 443 -1.93 -13.19 9.96
CA GLU A 443 -2.56 -14.52 9.88
C GLU A 443 -3.81 -14.50 8.99
N LEU A 444 -4.66 -13.46 9.07
CA LEU A 444 -5.83 -13.30 8.21
C LEU A 444 -5.48 -13.07 6.73
N LEU A 445 -4.42 -12.32 6.43
CA LEU A 445 -3.92 -12.17 5.06
C LEU A 445 -3.34 -13.49 4.53
N THR A 446 -2.62 -14.23 5.36
CA THR A 446 -2.08 -15.54 5.00
C THR A 446 -3.19 -16.55 4.71
N LEU A 447 -4.30 -16.51 5.48
CA LEU A 447 -5.47 -17.37 5.30
C LEU A 447 -6.33 -17.00 4.08
N LEU A 448 -6.47 -15.70 3.76
CA LEU A 448 -7.45 -15.20 2.79
C LEU A 448 -6.82 -14.68 1.49
N CYS A 449 -5.50 -14.53 1.45
CA CYS A 449 -4.72 -14.02 0.32
C CYS A 449 -3.36 -14.78 0.23
N PRO A 450 -3.35 -16.13 0.14
CA PRO A 450 -2.12 -16.93 0.23
C PRO A 450 -1.11 -16.70 -0.90
N GLN A 451 -1.54 -16.10 -2.02
CA GLN A 451 -0.69 -15.76 -3.18
C GLN A 451 0.09 -14.44 -3.02
N LEU A 452 -0.01 -13.77 -1.87
CA LEU A 452 0.70 -12.52 -1.60
C LEU A 452 2.22 -12.73 -1.68
N ARG A 453 2.89 -11.81 -2.39
CA ARG A 453 4.35 -11.82 -2.52
C ARG A 453 5.02 -11.68 -1.16
N VAL A 454 4.58 -10.68 -0.39
CA VAL A 454 5.09 -10.28 0.92
C VAL A 454 3.98 -9.61 1.74
N ILE A 455 4.17 -9.56 3.05
CA ILE A 455 3.41 -8.66 3.94
C ILE A 455 4.39 -7.59 4.46
N ASP A 456 4.23 -6.35 4.01
CA ASP A 456 5.04 -5.20 4.42
C ASP A 456 4.40 -4.44 5.59
N LEU A 457 5.20 -4.06 6.58
CA LEU A 457 4.76 -3.19 7.68
C LEU A 457 5.13 -1.73 7.42
N ASN A 458 4.12 -0.87 7.24
CA ASN A 458 4.33 0.56 7.09
C ASN A 458 4.81 1.19 8.41
N CYS A 459 6.10 1.55 8.43
CA CYS A 459 6.77 2.33 9.48
C CYS A 459 7.27 3.69 8.95
N GLY A 460 6.79 4.12 7.77
CA GLY A 460 7.28 5.32 7.06
C GLY A 460 6.22 6.39 6.79
N CYS A 461 4.92 6.11 7.02
CA CYS A 461 3.84 7.06 6.78
C CYS A 461 3.91 8.24 7.78
N PRO A 462 4.06 9.51 7.30
CA PRO A 462 4.24 10.66 8.17
C PRO A 462 2.92 11.32 8.62
N ILE A 463 1.78 10.88 8.05
CA ILE A 463 0.46 11.49 8.20
C ILE A 463 0.10 11.59 9.69
N ASP A 464 -0.23 12.80 10.13
CA ASP A 464 -0.50 13.13 11.54
C ASP A 464 -1.56 12.23 12.19
N LEU A 465 -2.63 11.90 11.47
CA LEU A 465 -3.68 11.02 11.97
C LEU A 465 -3.16 9.60 12.26
N VAL A 466 -2.32 9.05 11.36
CA VAL A 466 -1.70 7.73 11.54
C VAL A 466 -0.68 7.78 12.68
N TYR A 467 0.23 8.75 12.63
CA TYR A 467 1.29 8.97 13.61
C TYR A 467 0.75 9.12 15.05
N ARG A 468 -0.26 9.98 15.25
CA ARG A 468 -0.86 10.22 16.58
C ARG A 468 -1.55 8.99 17.18
N THR A 469 -1.94 8.00 16.35
CA THR A 469 -2.44 6.72 16.88
C THR A 469 -1.34 5.75 17.32
N GLY A 470 -0.07 6.01 17.00
CA GLY A 470 1.06 5.11 17.26
C GLY A 470 1.33 4.09 16.15
N ALA A 471 0.91 4.38 14.92
CA ALA A 471 1.18 3.63 13.69
C ALA A 471 2.06 4.43 12.72
N GLY A 472 2.50 3.82 11.61
CA GLY A 472 3.34 4.48 10.62
C GLY A 472 4.69 4.89 11.23
N SER A 473 5.16 6.09 10.92
CA SER A 473 6.46 6.56 11.43
C SER A 473 6.55 6.76 12.95
N ALA A 474 5.46 6.53 13.72
CA ALA A 474 5.49 6.51 15.18
C ALA A 474 6.10 5.23 15.78
N LEU A 475 6.37 4.21 14.95
CA LEU A 475 7.08 2.99 15.35
C LEU A 475 8.61 3.16 15.33
N LEU A 476 9.15 4.14 14.59
CA LEU A 476 10.59 4.43 14.52
C LEU A 476 11.16 4.85 15.89
N ASP A 477 10.41 5.66 16.65
CA ASP A 477 10.75 6.05 18.04
C ASP A 477 10.62 4.88 19.05
N ARG A 478 10.30 3.66 18.60
CA ARG A 478 9.98 2.49 19.45
C ARG A 478 10.63 1.21 18.94
N ALA A 479 11.92 1.27 18.62
CA ALA A 479 12.66 0.20 17.92
C ALA A 479 12.41 -1.22 18.46
N SER A 480 12.58 -1.49 19.76
CA SER A 480 12.36 -2.84 20.35
C SER A 480 10.90 -3.34 20.21
N LYS A 481 9.93 -2.42 20.17
CA LYS A 481 8.51 -2.76 19.93
C LYS A 481 8.28 -3.07 18.45
N LEU A 482 8.95 -2.36 17.53
CA LEU A 482 8.88 -2.64 16.10
C LEU A 482 9.49 -4.01 15.78
N GLU A 483 10.67 -4.29 16.34
CA GLU A 483 11.36 -5.58 16.31
C GLU A 483 10.44 -6.72 16.81
N SER A 484 9.81 -6.54 17.98
CA SER A 484 8.82 -7.48 18.56
C SER A 484 7.60 -7.69 17.66
N ILE A 485 7.08 -6.64 17.01
CA ILE A 485 5.96 -6.75 16.06
C ILE A 485 6.38 -7.60 14.85
N LEU A 486 7.53 -7.32 14.24
CA LEU A 486 8.00 -7.99 13.03
C LEU A 486 8.32 -9.46 13.27
N ARG A 487 8.98 -9.78 14.39
CA ARG A 487 9.22 -11.16 14.87
C ARG A 487 7.92 -11.95 14.97
N GLY A 488 6.88 -11.36 15.58
CA GLY A 488 5.58 -11.99 15.70
C GLY A 488 4.81 -12.09 14.37
N MET A 489 4.97 -11.12 13.46
CA MET A 489 4.42 -11.24 12.09
C MET A 489 5.06 -12.41 11.35
N ASN A 490 6.38 -12.61 11.47
CA ASN A 490 7.09 -13.72 10.85
C ASN A 490 6.57 -15.08 11.35
N ALA A 491 6.40 -15.24 12.67
CA ALA A 491 5.89 -16.48 13.28
C ALA A 491 4.48 -16.89 12.83
N VAL A 492 3.65 -15.96 12.32
CA VAL A 492 2.23 -16.20 11.96
C VAL A 492 1.90 -16.02 10.47
N SER A 493 2.90 -15.78 9.63
CA SER A 493 2.76 -15.58 8.17
C SER A 493 2.94 -16.85 7.32
N ASN A 494 3.22 -18.00 7.96
CA ASN A 494 3.63 -19.23 7.27
C ASN A 494 4.78 -18.93 6.28
N GLU A 495 4.72 -19.49 5.07
CA GLU A 495 5.69 -19.28 3.98
C GLU A 495 5.82 -17.82 3.51
N ILE A 496 4.84 -16.94 3.78
CA ILE A 496 4.84 -15.57 3.27
C ILE A 496 5.91 -14.73 4.00
N PRO A 497 6.83 -14.07 3.27
CA PRO A 497 7.86 -13.24 3.91
C PRO A 497 7.33 -11.90 4.43
N VAL A 498 7.87 -11.48 5.58
CA VAL A 498 7.62 -10.14 6.15
C VAL A 498 8.71 -9.17 5.72
N THR A 499 8.29 -7.96 5.36
CA THR A 499 9.17 -6.84 4.98
C THR A 499 8.78 -5.59 5.77
N VAL A 500 9.64 -4.56 5.78
CA VAL A 500 9.34 -3.31 6.50
C VAL A 500 9.80 -2.06 5.76
N LYS A 501 8.88 -1.09 5.61
CA LYS A 501 9.15 0.21 4.99
C LYS A 501 9.31 1.32 6.04
N ILE A 502 10.53 1.85 6.16
CA ILE A 502 10.93 2.87 7.15
C ILE A 502 11.22 4.25 6.52
N ARG A 503 11.59 5.20 7.37
CA ARG A 503 12.14 6.54 7.07
C ARG A 503 13.41 6.74 7.92
N MET A 504 14.26 7.70 7.57
CA MET A 504 15.53 8.00 8.29
C MET A 504 15.36 8.18 9.81
N GLY A 505 14.18 8.64 10.26
CA GLY A 505 13.85 8.87 11.67
C GLY A 505 12.61 9.74 11.79
N THR A 506 12.19 10.08 13.01
CA THR A 506 11.06 11.00 13.25
C THR A 506 11.42 12.47 13.18
N LYS A 507 12.72 12.80 13.24
CA LYS A 507 13.26 14.18 13.32
C LYS A 507 14.36 14.40 12.28
N ASP A 508 14.51 15.64 11.81
CA ASP A 508 15.51 15.99 10.79
C ASP A 508 16.93 15.81 11.33
N ASN A 509 17.27 16.54 12.39
CA ASN A 509 18.63 16.61 12.93
C ASN A 509 18.96 15.44 13.89
N LYS A 510 18.18 14.35 13.82
CA LYS A 510 18.45 13.08 14.51
C LYS A 510 17.83 11.93 13.71
N PRO A 511 18.47 11.50 12.61
CA PRO A 511 18.17 10.19 12.03
C PRO A 511 18.52 9.09 13.05
N THR A 512 17.86 7.94 12.90
CA THR A 512 17.96 6.76 13.77
C THR A 512 17.69 5.46 13.00
N ALA A 513 17.75 5.49 11.66
CA ALA A 513 17.44 4.31 10.86
C ALA A 513 18.64 3.36 10.76
N ASP A 514 19.87 3.85 10.88
CA ASP A 514 21.10 3.09 11.13
C ASP A 514 20.96 2.03 12.25
N SER A 515 20.81 2.50 13.47
CA SER A 515 20.63 1.75 14.72
C SER A 515 19.30 0.99 14.80
N LEU A 516 18.32 1.36 13.96
CA LEU A 516 17.12 0.55 13.75
C LEU A 516 17.39 -0.61 12.79
N VAL A 517 18.10 -0.38 11.67
CA VAL A 517 18.47 -1.41 10.68
C VAL A 517 19.32 -2.49 11.34
N GLU A 518 20.36 -2.10 12.08
CA GLU A 518 21.17 -3.00 12.93
C GLU A 518 20.29 -3.88 13.84
N ARG A 519 19.39 -3.27 14.62
CA ARG A 519 18.46 -3.99 15.48
C ARG A 519 17.50 -4.93 14.71
N LEU A 520 17.15 -4.62 13.47
CA LEU A 520 16.22 -5.43 12.69
C LEU A 520 16.91 -6.61 11.99
N VAL A 521 18.15 -6.40 11.50
CA VAL A 521 18.97 -7.42 10.84
C VAL A 521 19.58 -8.39 11.86
N ASN A 522 20.15 -7.89 12.96
CA ASN A 522 20.85 -8.70 13.96
C ASN A 522 19.94 -9.06 15.15
N GLY A 523 19.11 -8.11 15.58
CA GLY A 523 18.31 -8.20 16.81
C GLY A 523 18.73 -7.14 17.83
N GLY A 524 17.83 -6.77 18.74
CA GLY A 524 18.20 -5.95 19.88
C GLY A 524 18.93 -6.77 20.95
N GLN A 525 19.79 -6.13 21.75
CA GLN A 525 20.50 -6.75 22.89
C GLN A 525 19.60 -7.68 23.74
N ALA A 526 18.46 -7.18 24.22
CA ALA A 526 17.49 -7.96 25.00
C ALA A 526 16.93 -9.20 24.26
N SER A 527 16.87 -9.18 22.91
CA SER A 527 16.49 -10.33 22.10
C SER A 527 17.63 -11.34 21.93
N TYR A 528 18.89 -10.91 21.94
CA TYR A 528 20.05 -11.81 22.00
C TYR A 528 20.18 -12.48 23.37
N GLU A 529 20.08 -11.70 24.46
CA GLU A 529 20.09 -12.19 25.84
C GLU A 529 19.00 -13.26 26.05
N SER A 530 17.77 -12.94 25.65
CA SER A 530 16.61 -13.86 25.65
C SER A 530 16.70 -15.02 24.63
N GLY A 531 17.77 -15.13 23.84
CA GLY A 531 17.97 -16.21 22.87
C GLY A 531 17.00 -16.19 21.68
N LEU A 532 16.33 -15.06 21.42
CA LEU A 532 15.37 -14.84 20.33
C LEU A 532 16.05 -14.41 19.02
N GLY A 533 17.24 -13.80 19.06
CA GLY A 533 18.04 -13.42 17.88
C GLY A 533 17.39 -12.34 16.98
N PRO A 534 17.63 -12.33 15.66
CA PRO A 534 17.12 -11.31 14.74
C PRO A 534 15.60 -11.41 14.55
N CYS A 535 14.95 -10.35 14.05
CA CYS A 535 13.49 -10.36 13.84
C CYS A 535 13.05 -11.05 12.53
N GLY A 536 14.01 -11.39 11.65
CA GLY A 536 13.81 -12.19 10.44
C GLY A 536 13.14 -11.48 9.28
N VAL A 537 13.25 -10.15 9.17
CA VAL A 537 12.69 -9.41 8.00
C VAL A 537 13.45 -9.76 6.73
N ALA A 538 12.75 -10.14 5.67
CA ALA A 538 13.39 -10.50 4.40
C ALA A 538 13.90 -9.27 3.63
N ALA A 539 13.30 -8.10 3.83
CA ALA A 539 13.76 -6.85 3.23
C ALA A 539 13.39 -5.61 4.06
N ILE A 540 14.26 -4.60 4.01
CA ILE A 540 14.04 -3.26 4.58
C ILE A 540 14.03 -2.24 3.44
N THR A 541 12.97 -1.43 3.35
CA THR A 541 12.91 -0.29 2.42
C THR A 541 13.09 1.03 3.16
N LEU A 542 14.21 1.74 2.93
CA LEU A 542 14.46 3.04 3.53
C LEU A 542 14.03 4.19 2.60
N HIS A 543 13.04 4.97 3.04
CA HIS A 543 12.82 6.29 2.44
C HIS A 543 13.84 7.29 3.00
N GLY A 544 14.64 7.89 2.12
CA GLY A 544 15.70 8.87 2.42
C GLY A 544 15.19 10.24 2.91
N ARG A 545 14.19 10.25 3.78
CA ARG A 545 13.73 11.45 4.49
C ARG A 545 13.32 11.11 5.92
N SER A 546 13.46 12.06 6.83
CA SER A 546 12.81 12.04 8.14
C SER A 546 11.28 12.11 8.00
N ARG A 547 10.53 11.86 9.09
CA ARG A 547 9.11 12.21 9.17
C ARG A 547 8.88 13.72 9.01
N GLN A 548 9.68 14.54 9.71
CA GLN A 548 9.50 15.99 9.81
C GLN A 548 9.63 16.70 8.46
N GLN A 549 10.65 16.35 7.66
CA GLN A 549 10.81 16.79 6.26
C GLN A 549 9.57 16.53 5.40
N ARG A 550 8.85 15.41 5.63
CA ARG A 550 7.82 14.83 4.75
C ARG A 550 8.31 14.63 3.32
N TYR A 551 8.35 15.72 2.54
CA TYR A 551 8.80 15.81 1.15
C TYR A 551 9.49 17.15 0.80
N THR A 552 9.55 18.14 1.72
CA THR A 552 9.95 19.55 1.45
C THR A 552 11.44 19.78 1.20
N ARG A 553 12.26 18.73 1.28
CA ARG A 553 13.67 18.69 0.88
C ARG A 553 13.89 17.52 -0.07
N SER A 554 15.04 17.42 -0.74
CA SER A 554 15.43 16.22 -1.49
C SER A 554 15.46 14.96 -0.59
N ALA A 555 15.46 13.79 -1.21
CA ALA A 555 15.85 12.55 -0.52
C ALA A 555 17.38 12.51 -0.31
N ASP A 556 17.80 12.13 0.89
CA ASP A 556 19.20 11.88 1.27
C ASP A 556 19.58 10.45 0.86
N TRP A 557 20.31 10.34 -0.25
CA TRP A 557 20.82 9.07 -0.77
C TRP A 557 22.20 8.70 -0.21
N GLY A 558 22.94 9.64 0.40
CA GLY A 558 24.17 9.33 1.13
C GLY A 558 23.87 8.51 2.38
N TYR A 559 22.88 8.94 3.16
CA TYR A 559 22.43 8.18 4.33
C TYR A 559 21.73 6.85 3.96
N ILE A 560 21.15 6.74 2.75
CA ILE A 560 20.72 5.44 2.21
C ILE A 560 21.95 4.55 1.95
N SER A 561 23.01 5.08 1.33
CA SER A 561 24.26 4.35 1.09
C SER A 561 24.92 3.85 2.38
N ASP A 562 24.98 4.70 3.43
CA ASP A 562 25.52 4.31 4.74
C ASP A 562 24.75 3.12 5.34
N CYS A 563 23.41 3.14 5.22
CA CYS A 563 22.56 2.05 5.69
C CYS A 563 22.65 0.80 4.78
N ALA A 564 22.84 0.96 3.47
CA ALA A 564 23.04 -0.15 2.54
C ALA A 564 24.36 -0.88 2.82
N ALA A 565 25.46 -0.13 2.98
CA ALA A 565 26.76 -0.66 3.37
C ALA A 565 26.78 -1.22 4.81
N LEU A 566 25.81 -0.87 5.65
CA LEU A 566 25.59 -1.51 6.95
C LEU A 566 24.93 -2.88 6.78
N VAL A 567 23.83 -2.98 6.01
CA VAL A 567 23.16 -4.27 5.73
C VAL A 567 24.08 -5.23 4.96
N GLN A 568 24.80 -4.72 3.95
CA GLN A 568 25.75 -5.54 3.20
C GLN A 568 26.78 -6.18 4.13
N ARG A 569 27.44 -5.38 4.99
CA ARG A 569 28.42 -5.91 5.95
C ARG A 569 27.84 -6.94 6.91
N TYR A 570 26.56 -6.85 7.30
CA TYR A 570 25.94 -7.89 8.14
C TYR A 570 25.65 -9.18 7.37
N ASN A 571 25.26 -9.08 6.10
CA ASN A 571 25.11 -10.25 5.23
C ASN A 571 26.49 -10.91 4.98
N ASP A 572 27.52 -10.11 4.65
CA ASP A 572 28.90 -10.58 4.46
C ASP A 572 29.44 -11.22 5.76
N GLN A 573 29.15 -10.62 6.94
CA GLN A 573 29.56 -11.16 8.24
C GLN A 573 28.82 -12.44 8.65
N SER A 574 27.58 -12.67 8.21
CA SER A 574 26.94 -13.97 8.44
C SER A 574 27.58 -15.11 7.65
N ASP A 575 28.18 -14.82 6.49
CA ASP A 575 28.93 -15.80 5.72
C ASP A 575 30.32 -16.07 6.36
N ASP A 576 31.00 -15.04 6.86
CA ASP A 576 32.33 -15.12 7.52
C ASP A 576 32.30 -15.71 8.96
N LEU A 577 31.18 -15.62 9.70
CA LEU A 577 31.12 -15.99 11.13
C LEU A 577 31.06 -17.49 11.45
N SER A 578 31.17 -18.36 10.43
CA SER A 578 31.10 -19.82 10.52
C SER A 578 32.28 -20.52 11.24
N ASP A 579 33.14 -19.78 11.94
CA ASP A 579 34.33 -20.29 12.67
C ASP A 579 34.54 -19.61 14.04
N THR A 580 33.49 -19.10 14.69
CA THR A 580 33.60 -18.53 16.07
C THR A 580 32.42 -18.87 16.99
N VAL A 581 32.64 -18.77 18.31
CA VAL A 581 31.81 -19.31 19.41
C VAL A 581 30.39 -18.68 19.55
N GLN A 582 30.00 -17.75 18.68
CA GLN A 582 28.64 -17.19 18.62
C GLN A 582 28.11 -17.21 17.19
N GLU A 583 27.96 -18.41 16.64
CA GLU A 583 27.30 -18.65 15.35
C GLU A 583 25.93 -17.96 15.28
N ALA A 584 25.66 -17.30 14.15
CA ALA A 584 24.35 -16.74 13.87
C ALA A 584 23.40 -17.90 13.52
N ASP A 585 22.42 -18.17 14.40
CA ASP A 585 21.40 -19.19 14.22
C ASP A 585 20.67 -19.04 12.87
N GLU A 586 21.10 -19.82 11.87
CA GLU A 586 20.62 -19.80 10.48
C GLU A 586 19.09 -19.90 10.41
N SER A 587 18.49 -20.65 11.35
CA SER A 587 17.04 -20.85 11.41
C SER A 587 16.29 -19.52 11.54
N LYS A 588 16.92 -18.49 12.12
CA LYS A 588 16.35 -17.16 12.35
C LYS A 588 16.64 -16.16 11.23
N GLN A 589 17.52 -16.48 10.28
CA GLN A 589 17.80 -15.64 9.13
C GLN A 589 16.75 -15.83 8.02
N PRO A 590 16.54 -14.86 7.12
CA PRO A 590 15.61 -15.03 6.00
C PRO A 590 16.02 -16.18 5.08
N ALA A 591 15.03 -16.89 4.52
CA ALA A 591 15.24 -17.97 3.55
C ALA A 591 16.04 -17.63 2.25
N SER A 592 16.42 -16.37 2.08
CA SER A 592 17.36 -15.89 1.05
C SER A 592 18.83 -15.88 1.50
N GLY A 593 19.14 -16.33 2.72
CA GLY A 593 20.44 -16.18 3.40
C GLY A 593 20.67 -14.74 3.88
N LYS A 594 20.39 -13.77 3.01
CA LYS A 594 20.57 -12.33 3.25
C LYS A 594 19.27 -11.54 3.49
N VAL A 595 19.39 -10.40 4.16
CA VAL A 595 18.38 -9.33 4.18
C VAL A 595 18.61 -8.38 3.00
N TYR A 596 17.56 -8.10 2.21
CA TYR A 596 17.63 -7.13 1.12
C TYR A 596 17.42 -5.69 1.59
N PHE A 597 18.13 -4.74 1.00
CA PHE A 597 18.01 -3.31 1.29
C PHE A 597 17.58 -2.50 0.06
N ILE A 598 16.43 -1.83 0.16
CA ILE A 598 15.75 -1.16 -0.96
C ILE A 598 15.76 0.35 -0.75
N GLY A 599 16.37 1.08 -1.67
CA GLY A 599 16.41 2.54 -1.66
C GLY A 599 15.09 3.16 -2.09
N ASN A 600 14.69 4.29 -1.49
CA ASN A 600 13.48 5.00 -1.88
C ASN A 600 13.59 6.52 -1.68
N GLY A 601 13.25 7.28 -2.73
CA GLY A 601 13.12 8.73 -2.67
C GLY A 601 13.54 9.39 -3.98
N ASP A 602 12.68 10.27 -4.49
CA ASP A 602 12.95 11.23 -5.59
C ASP A 602 13.49 10.75 -6.94
N CYS A 603 13.79 9.46 -7.11
CA CYS A 603 14.01 8.82 -8.40
C CYS A 603 12.92 9.21 -9.42
N TYR A 604 13.34 9.84 -10.52
CA TYR A 604 12.48 10.45 -11.54
C TYR A 604 12.92 10.14 -12.99
N SER A 605 13.95 9.31 -13.16
CA SER A 605 14.49 8.90 -14.46
C SER A 605 15.26 7.58 -14.34
N HIS A 606 15.56 6.96 -15.47
CA HIS A 606 16.53 5.84 -15.51
C HIS A 606 17.90 6.26 -14.96
N THR A 607 18.36 7.49 -15.22
CA THR A 607 19.63 7.99 -14.69
C THR A 607 19.63 8.07 -13.17
N ASP A 608 18.53 8.53 -12.54
CA ASP A 608 18.44 8.51 -11.07
C ASP A 608 18.46 7.06 -10.56
N TYR A 609 17.69 6.16 -11.18
CA TYR A 609 17.63 4.75 -10.78
C TYR A 609 19.00 4.08 -10.87
N GLU A 610 19.68 4.21 -12.00
CA GLU A 610 21.00 3.65 -12.27
C GLU A 610 22.04 4.23 -11.31
N GLN A 611 22.06 5.56 -11.13
CA GLN A 611 22.96 6.22 -10.17
C GLN A 611 22.72 5.71 -8.74
N HIS A 612 21.46 5.55 -8.31
CA HIS A 612 21.13 5.06 -6.98
C HIS A 612 21.54 3.59 -6.76
N ILE A 613 21.50 2.73 -7.77
CA ILE A 613 22.07 1.37 -7.72
C ILE A 613 23.62 1.44 -7.65
N GLN A 614 24.24 2.24 -8.53
CA GLN A 614 25.69 2.27 -8.70
C GLN A 614 26.43 2.96 -7.54
N GLU A 615 25.90 4.05 -7.00
CA GLU A 615 26.51 4.82 -5.91
C GLU A 615 26.09 4.29 -4.54
N ALA A 616 24.77 4.21 -4.28
CA ALA A 616 24.25 3.88 -2.95
C ALA A 616 24.14 2.37 -2.65
N LYS A 617 24.56 1.51 -3.59
CA LYS A 617 24.69 0.04 -3.45
C LYS A 617 23.45 -0.68 -2.89
N VAL A 618 22.25 -0.15 -3.13
CA VAL A 618 20.99 -0.79 -2.76
C VAL A 618 20.70 -1.97 -3.70
N ASP A 619 20.07 -3.04 -3.20
CA ASP A 619 19.69 -4.20 -4.03
C ASP A 619 18.74 -3.80 -5.16
N SER A 620 17.84 -2.85 -4.88
CA SER A 620 16.91 -2.30 -5.85
C SER A 620 16.36 -0.94 -5.39
N VAL A 621 15.72 -0.20 -6.29
CA VAL A 621 15.09 1.11 -6.00
C VAL A 621 13.57 1.03 -6.14
N MET A 622 12.87 1.56 -5.13
CA MET A 622 11.43 1.73 -5.13
C MET A 622 11.04 3.12 -5.62
N VAL A 623 10.31 3.18 -6.73
CA VAL A 623 9.82 4.39 -7.40
C VAL A 623 8.45 4.77 -6.86
N ALA A 624 8.25 6.07 -6.54
CA ALA A 624 7.02 6.58 -5.95
C ALA A 624 6.39 7.71 -6.79
N ARG A 625 6.63 8.97 -6.41
CA ARG A 625 6.08 10.15 -7.12
C ARG A 625 6.50 10.20 -8.60
N GLY A 626 7.69 9.70 -8.95
CA GLY A 626 8.14 9.64 -10.35
C GLY A 626 7.21 8.82 -11.24
N ALA A 627 6.74 7.65 -10.78
CA ALA A 627 5.77 6.85 -11.52
C ALA A 627 4.40 7.53 -11.64
N LEU A 628 3.95 8.27 -10.62
CA LEU A 628 2.70 9.04 -10.69
C LEU A 628 2.75 10.17 -11.74
N VAL A 629 3.93 10.79 -11.91
CA VAL A 629 4.13 11.83 -12.92
C VAL A 629 4.31 11.22 -14.32
N LYS A 630 5.09 10.13 -14.45
CA LYS A 630 5.24 9.35 -15.69
C LYS A 630 5.33 7.83 -15.41
N PRO A 631 4.26 7.05 -15.63
CA PRO A 631 4.29 5.60 -15.42
C PRO A 631 5.34 4.86 -16.26
N TRP A 632 5.73 5.40 -17.42
CA TRP A 632 6.78 4.83 -18.26
C TRP A 632 8.21 5.08 -17.75
N ILE A 633 8.39 5.63 -16.54
CA ILE A 633 9.70 5.63 -15.87
C ILE A 633 10.28 4.20 -15.74
N PHE A 634 9.43 3.18 -15.60
CA PHE A 634 9.85 1.78 -15.60
C PHE A 634 10.36 1.32 -16.98
N GLU A 635 9.79 1.87 -18.06
CA GLU A 635 10.20 1.59 -19.45
C GLU A 635 11.52 2.31 -19.78
N GLU A 636 11.74 3.51 -19.20
CA GLU A 636 13.04 4.19 -19.25
C GLU A 636 14.12 3.36 -18.52
N ILE A 637 13.81 2.82 -17.33
CA ILE A 637 14.72 1.99 -16.53
C ILE A 637 15.08 0.70 -17.28
N GLU A 638 14.09 -0.01 -17.83
CA GLU A 638 14.32 -1.23 -18.61
C GLU A 638 15.16 -0.99 -19.87
N LYS A 639 15.01 0.17 -20.51
CA LYS A 639 15.71 0.51 -21.77
C LYS A 639 16.99 1.33 -21.58
N GLY A 640 17.32 1.77 -20.36
CA GLY A 640 18.47 2.62 -20.07
C GLY A 640 18.48 3.98 -20.78
N GLN A 641 17.31 4.54 -21.10
CA GLN A 641 17.20 5.80 -21.86
C GLN A 641 15.94 6.61 -21.50
N TYR A 642 15.99 7.93 -21.66
CA TYR A 642 14.82 8.81 -21.56
C TYR A 642 13.80 8.54 -22.68
N ILE A 643 12.50 8.61 -22.36
CA ILE A 643 11.42 8.34 -23.31
C ILE A 643 10.45 9.52 -23.34
N ASP A 644 10.45 10.27 -24.44
CA ASP A 644 9.56 11.39 -24.66
C ASP A 644 8.25 10.96 -25.34
N LYS A 645 7.34 10.33 -24.57
CA LYS A 645 6.05 9.91 -25.11
C LYS A 645 5.23 11.10 -25.62
N SER A 646 4.78 10.98 -26.87
CA SER A 646 3.95 11.99 -27.53
C SER A 646 2.65 12.24 -26.76
N ALA A 647 2.03 13.39 -27.00
CA ALA A 647 0.75 13.73 -26.40
C ALA A 647 -0.34 12.67 -26.69
N SER A 648 -0.33 12.07 -27.87
CA SER A 648 -1.25 11.00 -28.27
C SER A 648 -1.00 9.68 -27.52
N GLU A 649 0.26 9.26 -27.33
CA GLU A 649 0.59 8.10 -26.49
C GLU A 649 0.17 8.33 -25.03
N ARG A 650 0.46 9.52 -24.48
CA ARG A 650 0.09 9.88 -23.11
C ARG A 650 -1.43 9.96 -22.91
N LEU A 651 -2.18 10.36 -23.95
CA LEU A 651 -3.65 10.27 -23.96
C LEU A 651 -4.14 8.81 -24.06
N GLY A 652 -3.50 7.96 -24.87
CA GLY A 652 -3.79 6.53 -24.96
C GLY A 652 -3.53 5.78 -23.65
N MET A 653 -2.54 6.19 -22.86
CA MET A 653 -2.35 5.69 -21.49
C MET A 653 -3.51 6.04 -20.56
N ILE A 654 -4.07 7.24 -20.69
CA ILE A 654 -5.24 7.67 -19.91
C ILE A 654 -6.47 6.86 -20.33
N GLU A 655 -6.63 6.60 -21.63
CA GLU A 655 -7.64 5.65 -22.13
C GLU A 655 -7.47 4.27 -21.48
N GLN A 656 -6.25 3.74 -21.48
CA GLN A 656 -5.94 2.42 -20.95
C GLN A 656 -6.21 2.33 -19.44
N TYR A 657 -5.90 3.39 -18.69
CA TYR A 657 -6.26 3.52 -17.27
C TYR A 657 -7.79 3.51 -17.07
N VAL A 658 -8.54 4.22 -17.91
CA VAL A 658 -10.02 4.24 -17.85
C VAL A 658 -10.58 2.85 -18.13
N ARG A 659 -10.08 2.13 -19.15
CA ARG A 659 -10.50 0.75 -19.44
C ARG A 659 -10.29 -0.17 -18.24
N TYR A 660 -9.11 -0.12 -17.61
CA TYR A 660 -8.83 -0.88 -16.39
C TYR A 660 -9.68 -0.45 -15.18
N GLY A 661 -10.06 0.83 -15.08
CA GLY A 661 -10.94 1.34 -14.03
C GLY A 661 -12.38 0.84 -14.17
N LEU A 662 -12.92 0.83 -15.39
CA LEU A 662 -14.26 0.30 -15.70
C LEU A 662 -14.34 -1.22 -15.43
N GLU A 663 -13.25 -1.94 -15.68
CA GLU A 663 -13.11 -3.36 -15.33
C GLU A 663 -13.03 -3.58 -13.80
N ALA A 664 -12.18 -2.83 -13.09
CA ALA A 664 -11.94 -3.01 -11.65
C ALA A 664 -13.05 -2.48 -10.73
N TRP A 665 -13.84 -1.51 -11.19
CA TRP A 665 -14.89 -0.82 -10.41
C TRP A 665 -16.29 -0.88 -11.00
N GLY A 666 -16.45 -1.32 -12.25
CA GLY A 666 -17.72 -1.44 -12.95
C GLY A 666 -17.92 -0.42 -14.07
N SER A 667 -18.73 -0.81 -15.05
CA SER A 667 -19.17 0.02 -16.18
C SER A 667 -20.52 0.71 -15.94
N ASP A 668 -21.07 0.66 -14.72
CA ASP A 668 -22.30 1.39 -14.33
C ASP A 668 -21.98 2.84 -13.92
N GLU A 669 -23.00 3.63 -13.55
CA GLU A 669 -22.77 5.03 -13.13
C GLU A 669 -21.85 5.15 -11.90
N VAL A 670 -21.87 4.16 -11.00
CA VAL A 670 -21.02 4.16 -9.80
C VAL A 670 -19.56 3.87 -10.18
N GLY A 671 -19.30 2.85 -10.99
CA GLY A 671 -17.96 2.50 -11.46
C GLY A 671 -17.37 3.54 -12.42
N VAL A 672 -18.18 4.13 -13.29
CA VAL A 672 -17.81 5.32 -14.10
C VAL A 672 -17.44 6.51 -13.21
N GLY A 673 -18.24 6.80 -12.18
CA GLY A 673 -17.95 7.87 -11.21
C GLY A 673 -16.68 7.63 -10.40
N GLN A 674 -16.45 6.38 -9.99
CA GLN A 674 -15.25 5.96 -9.26
C GLN A 674 -14.00 6.03 -10.15
N THR A 675 -14.09 5.56 -11.39
CA THR A 675 -13.02 5.67 -12.40
C THR A 675 -12.65 7.12 -12.66
N ARG A 676 -13.63 8.01 -12.86
CA ARG A 676 -13.40 9.45 -13.03
C ARG A 676 -12.65 10.02 -11.82
N ARG A 677 -13.09 9.71 -10.60
CA ARG A 677 -12.47 10.23 -9.38
C ARG A 677 -10.99 9.84 -9.26
N PHE A 678 -10.64 8.56 -9.44
CA PHE A 678 -9.25 8.12 -9.32
C PHE A 678 -8.38 8.58 -10.49
N LEU A 679 -8.93 8.69 -11.71
CA LEU A 679 -8.23 9.34 -12.82
C LEU A 679 -7.88 10.81 -12.49
N LEU A 680 -8.81 11.59 -11.94
CA LEU A 680 -8.54 12.99 -11.59
C LEU A 680 -7.53 13.15 -10.45
N GLU A 681 -7.54 12.25 -9.45
CA GLU A 681 -6.49 12.22 -8.43
C GLU A 681 -5.12 11.86 -9.08
N TRP A 682 -5.04 10.94 -10.05
CA TRP A 682 -3.78 10.65 -10.78
C TRP A 682 -3.34 11.81 -11.70
N LEU A 683 -4.24 12.43 -12.45
CA LEU A 683 -3.92 13.59 -13.31
C LEU A 683 -3.33 14.75 -12.50
N SER A 684 -3.71 14.91 -11.22
CA SER A 684 -3.09 15.86 -10.28
C SER A 684 -1.60 15.61 -9.95
N PHE A 685 -1.02 14.53 -10.48
CA PHE A 685 0.42 14.27 -10.55
C PHE A 685 0.93 14.28 -12.00
N ALA A 686 0.20 13.67 -12.94
CA ALA A 686 0.64 13.54 -14.34
C ALA A 686 0.88 14.90 -15.04
N TYR A 687 0.15 15.96 -14.69
CA TYR A 687 0.36 17.29 -15.29
C TYR A 687 1.77 17.87 -15.06
N ARG A 688 2.49 17.37 -14.05
CA ARG A 688 3.86 17.79 -13.73
C ARG A 688 4.92 17.22 -14.69
N TYR A 689 4.54 16.34 -15.62
CA TYR A 689 5.47 15.83 -16.63
C TYR A 689 5.75 16.91 -17.68
N VAL A 690 6.97 17.45 -17.63
CA VAL A 690 7.52 18.29 -18.70
C VAL A 690 8.14 17.38 -19.77
N PRO A 691 7.74 17.48 -21.06
CA PRO A 691 8.28 16.66 -22.12
C PRO A 691 9.79 16.82 -22.31
N VAL A 692 10.51 15.70 -22.40
CA VAL A 692 11.98 15.68 -22.48
C VAL A 692 12.50 16.52 -23.66
N GLY A 693 11.84 16.48 -24.82
CA GLY A 693 12.21 17.25 -26.01
C GLY A 693 12.06 18.77 -25.90
N ILE A 694 11.38 19.30 -24.86
CA ILE A 694 11.28 20.74 -24.60
C ILE A 694 12.17 21.23 -23.44
N LEU A 695 12.95 20.33 -22.81
CA LEU A 695 13.92 20.69 -21.79
C LEU A 695 15.23 21.20 -22.42
N GLU A 696 15.86 22.21 -21.82
CA GLU A 696 17.15 22.76 -22.26
C GLU A 696 18.31 21.79 -21.96
N TYR A 697 18.24 21.09 -20.82
CA TYR A 697 19.22 20.09 -20.40
C TYR A 697 18.58 18.99 -19.52
N LEU A 698 19.29 17.87 -19.39
CA LEU A 698 18.92 16.69 -18.60
C LEU A 698 20.05 16.42 -17.56
N PRO A 699 19.80 15.73 -16.43
CA PRO A 699 18.54 15.12 -16.01
C PRO A 699 17.54 16.12 -15.40
N PRO A 700 16.23 15.94 -15.62
CA PRO A 700 15.19 16.63 -14.86
C PRO A 700 15.14 16.08 -13.42
N ARG A 701 15.02 16.94 -12.40
CA ARG A 701 14.85 16.49 -10.99
C ARG A 701 13.36 16.58 -10.61
N LEU A 702 12.85 15.65 -9.79
CA LEU A 702 11.45 15.61 -9.33
C LEU A 702 10.98 16.92 -8.66
N GLN A 703 11.91 17.67 -8.08
CA GLN A 703 11.66 18.91 -7.34
C GLN A 703 11.75 20.17 -8.21
N ASP A 704 12.15 20.04 -9.48
CA ASP A 704 12.04 21.13 -10.44
C ASP A 704 10.55 21.39 -10.75
N ARG A 705 10.11 22.65 -10.72
CA ARG A 705 8.74 23.07 -11.03
C ARG A 705 8.71 23.80 -12.37
N PRO A 706 7.80 23.47 -13.30
CA PRO A 706 7.70 24.19 -14.56
C PRO A 706 7.27 25.64 -14.33
N PRO A 707 7.94 26.64 -14.94
CA PRO A 707 7.31 27.94 -15.20
C PRO A 707 6.15 27.76 -16.20
N ALA A 708 5.31 28.79 -16.38
CA ALA A 708 4.20 28.73 -17.33
C ALA A 708 4.71 28.41 -18.76
N TRP A 709 4.21 27.32 -19.35
CA TRP A 709 4.71 26.77 -20.61
C TRP A 709 3.56 26.30 -21.52
N ARG A 710 3.83 26.23 -22.82
CA ARG A 710 2.98 25.62 -23.84
C ARG A 710 3.64 24.38 -24.41
N GLY A 711 2.84 23.38 -24.76
CA GLY A 711 3.33 22.16 -25.40
C GLY A 711 3.69 22.35 -26.87
N ARG A 712 4.21 21.29 -27.49
CA ARG A 712 4.42 21.19 -28.95
C ARG A 712 3.11 21.21 -29.75
N ASN A 713 1.98 20.96 -29.09
CA ASN A 713 0.63 21.08 -29.62
C ASN A 713 -0.39 21.33 -28.49
N GLU A 714 -1.66 21.55 -28.85
CA GLU A 714 -2.75 21.82 -27.91
C GLU A 714 -2.99 20.68 -26.91
N LEU A 715 -2.96 19.42 -27.35
CA LEU A 715 -3.15 18.26 -26.47
C LEU A 715 -2.00 18.13 -25.46
N GLU A 716 -0.76 18.41 -25.86
CA GLU A 716 0.37 18.44 -24.94
C GLU A 716 0.23 19.54 -23.89
N THR A 717 -0.30 20.69 -24.30
CA THR A 717 -0.60 21.82 -23.39
C THR A 717 -1.73 21.47 -22.42
N LEU A 718 -2.80 20.83 -22.90
CA LEU A 718 -3.92 20.36 -22.09
C LEU A 718 -3.48 19.33 -21.05
N LEU A 719 -2.62 18.38 -21.45
CA LEU A 719 -2.05 17.37 -20.56
C LEU A 719 -1.04 17.94 -19.54
N GLY A 720 -0.48 19.13 -19.80
CA GLY A 720 0.40 19.87 -18.89
C GLY A 720 -0.30 20.92 -18.02
N SER A 721 -1.61 21.13 -18.19
CA SER A 721 -2.39 22.14 -17.47
C SER A 721 -2.49 21.81 -15.98
N ASP A 722 -2.27 22.80 -15.12
CA ASP A 722 -2.50 22.71 -13.66
C ASP A 722 -3.98 22.97 -13.26
N ASN A 723 -4.81 23.37 -14.23
CA ASN A 723 -6.23 23.63 -14.02
C ASN A 723 -7.03 22.32 -13.98
N TYR A 724 -7.61 22.02 -12.80
CA TYR A 724 -8.43 20.82 -12.60
C TYR A 724 -9.66 20.73 -13.54
N LYS A 725 -10.15 21.85 -14.08
CA LYS A 725 -11.24 21.87 -15.06
C LYS A 725 -10.80 21.24 -16.39
N ASP A 726 -9.51 21.29 -16.74
CA ASP A 726 -8.97 20.58 -17.91
C ASP A 726 -8.79 19.08 -17.65
N TRP A 727 -8.43 18.68 -16.42
CA TRP A 727 -8.41 17.26 -16.05
C TRP A 727 -9.82 16.65 -16.14
N ILE A 728 -10.86 17.42 -15.79
CA ILE A 728 -12.26 17.02 -15.99
C ILE A 728 -12.52 16.80 -17.49
N LYS A 729 -12.21 17.77 -18.37
CA LYS A 729 -12.37 17.60 -19.84
C LYS A 729 -11.66 16.34 -20.36
N ILE A 730 -10.43 16.08 -19.93
CA ILE A 730 -9.67 14.86 -20.28
C ILE A 730 -10.43 13.60 -19.83
N SER A 731 -11.02 13.59 -18.64
CA SER A 731 -11.84 12.46 -18.17
C SER A 731 -13.12 12.27 -19.00
N GLU A 732 -13.69 13.36 -19.52
CA GLU A 732 -14.94 13.34 -20.30
C GLU A 732 -14.76 12.76 -21.71
N MET A 733 -13.55 12.80 -22.26
CA MET A 733 -13.18 12.14 -23.52
C MET A 733 -13.45 10.62 -23.52
N PHE A 734 -13.41 9.99 -22.33
CA PHE A 734 -13.53 8.54 -22.18
C PHE A 734 -14.74 8.10 -21.35
N LEU A 735 -15.15 8.91 -20.36
CA LEU A 735 -16.24 8.61 -19.42
C LEU A 735 -17.52 9.43 -19.71
N GLY A 736 -17.55 10.15 -20.83
CA GLY A 736 -18.58 11.12 -21.22
C GLY A 736 -18.68 12.30 -20.25
N PRO A 737 -19.69 13.18 -20.42
CA PRO A 737 -19.87 14.35 -19.56
C PRO A 737 -19.97 13.99 -18.07
N ALA A 738 -19.31 14.78 -17.23
CA ALA A 738 -19.47 14.72 -15.79
C ALA A 738 -20.95 14.93 -15.39
N HIS A 739 -21.36 14.43 -14.22
CA HIS A 739 -22.69 14.77 -13.71
C HIS A 739 -22.68 16.22 -13.23
N LYS A 740 -23.80 16.95 -13.33
CA LYS A 740 -23.94 18.33 -12.82
C LYS A 740 -23.56 18.49 -11.34
N ASP A 741 -23.72 17.43 -10.54
CA ASP A 741 -23.39 17.39 -9.11
C ASP A 741 -21.98 16.81 -8.84
N PHE A 742 -21.20 16.51 -9.89
CA PHE A 742 -19.84 15.99 -9.77
C PHE A 742 -18.85 17.11 -9.46
N ASN A 743 -18.54 17.26 -8.17
CA ASN A 743 -17.51 18.17 -7.70
C ASN A 743 -16.20 17.41 -7.47
N PHE A 744 -15.12 17.87 -8.13
CA PHE A 744 -13.75 17.45 -7.84
C PHE A 744 -12.96 18.62 -7.24
N ALA A 745 -12.35 18.38 -6.08
CA ALA A 745 -11.41 19.30 -5.44
C ALA A 745 -10.07 18.58 -5.28
N PRO A 746 -9.00 19.02 -5.99
CA PRO A 746 -7.68 18.40 -5.90
C PRO A 746 -7.18 18.30 -4.46
N LYS A 747 -6.57 17.15 -4.13
CA LYS A 747 -5.96 16.92 -2.81
C LYS A 747 -4.83 17.92 -2.51
N HIS A 748 -4.12 18.35 -3.56
CA HIS A 748 -3.00 19.30 -3.52
C HIS A 748 -3.51 20.66 -4.03
N LYS A 749 -4.11 21.44 -3.12
CA LYS A 749 -4.90 22.63 -3.47
C LYS A 749 -4.07 23.91 -3.74
N SER A 750 -2.84 23.76 -4.21
CA SER A 750 -1.84 24.83 -4.36
C SER A 750 -1.84 25.50 -5.73
N ASN A 751 -2.00 24.74 -6.83
CA ASN A 751 -1.87 25.26 -8.20
C ASN A 751 -3.18 25.26 -9.00
N SER A 752 -4.24 24.59 -8.52
CA SER A 752 -5.50 24.49 -9.26
C SER A 752 -6.37 25.75 -9.09
N TYR A 753 -6.04 26.80 -9.84
CA TYR A 753 -6.79 28.06 -9.84
C TYR A 753 -8.19 27.89 -10.45
N GLU A 754 -9.20 28.44 -9.77
CA GLU A 754 -10.39 28.89 -10.49
C GLU A 754 -10.09 30.25 -11.10
N ILE A 755 -9.79 30.25 -12.40
CA ILE A 755 -9.96 31.44 -13.21
C ILE A 755 -11.48 31.65 -13.34
N GLU A 756 -12.01 32.61 -12.58
CA GLU A 756 -13.26 33.26 -12.95
C GLU A 756 -12.98 33.97 -14.29
N ALA A 757 -13.73 33.60 -15.33
CA ALA A 757 -13.61 34.27 -16.61
C ALA A 757 -14.30 35.63 -16.49
N GLU A 758 -13.52 36.70 -16.40
CA GLU A 758 -14.05 38.08 -16.44
C GLU A 758 -14.80 38.32 -17.75
N GLY A 759 -16.03 38.80 -17.63
CA GLY A 759 -16.93 39.20 -18.72
C GLY A 759 -17.93 40.25 -18.21
#